data_AF-A0AB38GFK8-F1
#
_entry.id   AF-A0AB38GFK8-F1
#
_cell.length_a   1.000
_cell.length_b   1.000
_cell.length_c   1.000
_cell.angle_alpha   90.00
_cell.angle_beta   90.00
_cell.angle_gamma   90.00
#
_symmetry.space_group_name_H-M   'P 1'
#
loop_
_entity.id
_entity.type
_entity.pdbx_description
1 polymer ?
#
loop_
_entity_poly.entity_id
_entity_poly.type
_entity_poly.pdbx_seq_one_letter_code
_entity_poly.pdbx_strand_id
1 'polypeptide(L)'
;MKKILSLISLFSLVTSSSLLVISCNHNYSSTNKIPTIPTANKKPETPNKKIPENVPNHSDNKPEIPKTPNNNTLNPNNQNNHSDHQSNPNYTIPNNITKLVYEPNKIYDPEKNPEYFIDSHLFSSDFLLNNSAYTITRSTNKFHTAKHNMNVFLKTGNYNNPVDFRSVYNSNTDNGFWKHTKDIGWYGDFGNSKEEKIDFYNDNISVDGMVKQAYLKNFEVKEIGSSKSLNFDFNSFILKNPFGFLPSNLSQLFYYMDLESIIKLFNIANVKSIKANFDDEKGEFEVLITDKNNQNYYQKIDQSNTNSLKKNLDFYQYIHDRSFSILVGVNKWDRDEFKLRDDMLSKGYQGGTVWVLDRIVNEQAEKEGYWELLLATNIHVFSFNKTFDKSLYFDKNSKRKYHDSWKGSFFDFTNYSDSKKAEFMTTRAKETLLKSNIISNVSDFKPTFKAEEQYLTAPYYTPRYKVSGFKTDTPYAGLVNLEDFNEATRIGSTKNGGADFVILRLKIKKEKLEYILPELNKVIGKPEEKNWHIGLGKNELFTPLKTQFYAGYPSLKRNADYNGIYQPLYEFKGNKSIGGIISTQNRYVKEGNFQSLWTKYDEKENKDWNSHHDNWKKYTEPFIKDQHGMVKTVLTQHSSLFTRIEKNEDHKALDGGSSGSMAIDSSFNLIGINYLLTKDDKHNTITNAISLMQGQSDYENGFDGNIRTDFIKKLKKDNLTTVKLNPNKNS
;
A
#
# COMPACT_ATOMS: atom_id res chain seq x y z
N MET A 1 -61.31 -34.10 16.87
CA MET A 1 -60.94 -34.34 18.29
C MET A 1 -60.17 -33.14 18.81
N LYS A 2 -60.68 -32.57 19.91
CA LYS A 2 -60.05 -31.72 20.95
C LYS A 2 -59.01 -30.64 20.57
N LYS A 3 -59.51 -29.41 20.39
CA LYS A 3 -59.46 -28.23 21.31
C LYS A 3 -58.14 -27.79 22.00
N ILE A 4 -57.99 -26.45 22.00
CA ILE A 4 -57.38 -25.51 23.00
C ILE A 4 -55.90 -25.14 22.74
N LEU A 5 -55.43 -23.89 22.83
CA LEU A 5 -55.94 -22.50 22.76
C LEU A 5 -54.68 -21.60 22.88
N SER A 6 -54.69 -20.44 22.22
CA SER A 6 -54.08 -19.12 22.50
C SER A 6 -53.25 -18.90 23.81
N LEU A 7 -52.28 -17.97 23.99
CA LEU A 7 -52.07 -16.59 23.50
C LEU A 7 -50.81 -15.99 24.26
N ILE A 8 -50.05 -15.05 23.62
CA ILE A 8 -49.10 -13.99 24.17
C ILE A 8 -47.89 -14.47 25.03
N SER A 9 -46.63 -14.00 24.98
CA SER A 9 -46.04 -12.69 24.67
C SER A 9 -44.51 -12.74 24.47
N LEU A 10 -43.99 -11.82 23.65
CA LEU A 10 -42.64 -11.22 23.65
C LEU A 10 -41.41 -12.14 23.77
N PHE A 11 -40.57 -12.20 22.72
CA PHE A 11 -39.13 -11.81 22.78
C PHE A 11 -38.50 -11.82 21.38
N SER A 12 -38.06 -10.63 20.95
CA SER A 12 -36.90 -10.33 20.08
C SER A 12 -36.55 -11.23 18.88
N LEU A 13 -36.65 -10.63 17.69
CA LEU A 13 -35.88 -10.98 16.50
C LEU A 13 -34.37 -11.07 16.81
N VAL A 14 -33.79 -12.25 16.59
CA VAL A 14 -32.39 -12.41 16.14
C VAL A 14 -32.37 -13.60 15.18
N THR A 15 -32.39 -13.34 13.87
CA THR A 15 -31.97 -14.34 12.89
C THR A 15 -30.63 -13.89 12.31
N SER A 16 -29.60 -14.57 12.79
CA SER A 16 -28.21 -14.46 12.38
C SER A 16 -28.06 -14.86 10.92
N SER A 17 -27.81 -13.86 10.08
CA SER A 17 -27.38 -14.06 8.69
C SER A 17 -25.89 -14.41 8.70
N SER A 18 -25.58 -15.69 8.58
CA SER A 18 -24.22 -16.18 8.38
C SER A 18 -23.80 -15.92 6.93
N LEU A 19 -23.15 -14.77 6.72
CA LEU A 19 -22.43 -14.44 5.48
C LEU A 19 -21.05 -15.09 5.52
N LEU A 20 -20.85 -16.08 4.64
CA LEU A 20 -19.55 -16.59 4.21
C LEU A 20 -18.78 -15.46 3.53
N VAL A 21 -17.98 -14.75 4.31
CA VAL A 21 -16.91 -13.86 3.84
C VAL A 21 -15.70 -14.73 3.57
N ILE A 22 -15.41 -15.00 2.29
CA ILE A 22 -14.13 -15.59 1.89
C ILE A 22 -13.08 -14.47 1.99
N SER A 23 -12.62 -14.23 3.21
CA SER A 23 -11.29 -13.68 3.45
C SER A 23 -10.30 -14.84 3.32
N CYS A 24 -9.22 -14.66 2.57
CA CYS A 24 -8.13 -15.64 2.56
C CYS A 24 -7.36 -15.54 3.89
N ASN A 25 -7.97 -16.04 4.97
CA ASN A 25 -7.27 -16.37 6.21
C ASN A 25 -6.85 -17.84 6.13
N HIS A 26 -5.58 -18.06 5.77
CA HIS A 26 -4.93 -19.36 5.97
C HIS A 26 -4.71 -19.57 7.48
N ASN A 27 -5.69 -20.19 8.14
CA ASN A 27 -5.50 -20.75 9.48
C ASN A 27 -4.81 -22.12 9.34
N TYR A 28 -3.49 -22.16 9.56
CA TYR A 28 -2.78 -23.42 9.71
C TYR A 28 -3.09 -24.02 11.09
N SER A 29 -3.79 -25.16 11.09
CA SER A 29 -3.93 -26.02 12.27
C SER A 29 -2.64 -26.81 12.47
N SER A 30 -2.04 -26.65 13.64
CA SER A 30 -0.84 -27.34 14.08
C SER A 30 -1.11 -28.82 14.39
N THR A 31 -1.04 -29.70 13.39
CA THR A 31 -0.72 -31.13 13.59
C THR A 31 -0.37 -31.78 12.25
N ASN A 32 0.91 -31.85 11.91
CA ASN A 32 1.40 -32.86 10.98
C ASN A 32 2.71 -33.43 11.49
N LYS A 33 2.66 -34.73 11.82
CA LYS A 33 3.84 -35.54 12.18
C LYS A 33 4.76 -35.64 10.96
N ILE A 34 6.04 -35.38 11.20
CA ILE A 34 7.15 -35.52 10.27
C ILE A 34 7.21 -36.96 9.73
N PRO A 35 7.33 -37.21 8.41
CA PRO A 35 7.58 -38.55 7.88
C PRO A 35 9.03 -38.96 8.19
N THR A 36 9.19 -40.12 8.82
CA THR A 36 10.48 -40.75 9.09
C THR A 36 11.16 -41.23 7.80
N ILE A 37 12.43 -40.87 7.62
CA ILE A 37 13.30 -41.36 6.54
C ILE A 37 13.74 -42.81 6.87
N PRO A 38 13.80 -43.76 5.92
CA PRO A 38 14.24 -45.13 6.20
C PRO A 38 15.76 -45.19 6.44
N THR A 39 16.16 -45.84 7.52
CA THR A 39 17.55 -46.18 7.86
C THR A 39 18.06 -47.34 6.98
N ALA A 40 19.13 -47.09 6.22
CA ALA A 40 19.94 -48.14 5.62
C ALA A 40 21.27 -48.24 6.37
N ASN A 41 21.36 -49.21 7.29
CA ASN A 41 22.61 -49.65 7.89
C ASN A 41 23.51 -50.30 6.84
N LYS A 42 24.66 -49.68 6.55
CA LYS A 42 25.87 -50.40 6.09
C LYS A 42 27.13 -49.67 6.60
N LYS A 43 27.80 -50.28 7.57
CA LYS A 43 29.19 -50.01 7.97
C LYS A 43 30.11 -50.48 6.83
N PRO A 44 31.22 -49.78 6.56
CA PRO A 44 32.50 -50.48 6.67
C PRO A 44 33.62 -49.66 7.33
N GLU A 45 34.29 -50.34 8.26
CA GLU A 45 35.73 -50.42 8.55
C GLU A 45 36.69 -49.27 8.18
N THR A 46 37.35 -48.73 9.21
CA THR A 46 38.65 -48.05 9.15
C THR A 46 39.82 -49.04 8.99
N PRO A 47 40.89 -48.63 8.28
CA PRO A 47 42.24 -48.98 8.70
C PRO A 47 43.18 -47.76 8.85
N ASN A 48 44.09 -47.94 9.79
CA ASN A 48 45.13 -47.04 10.28
C ASN A 48 46.25 -46.70 9.27
N LYS A 49 46.89 -45.54 9.54
CA LYS A 49 48.35 -45.28 9.65
C LYS A 49 49.09 -44.40 8.60
N LYS A 50 49.79 -43.42 9.21
CA LYS A 50 51.12 -42.82 8.95
C LYS A 50 51.24 -41.53 8.11
N ILE A 51 51.71 -40.51 8.82
CA ILE A 51 52.37 -39.26 8.40
C ILE A 51 53.75 -39.60 7.76
N PRO A 52 54.28 -38.73 6.88
CA PRO A 52 55.58 -38.12 7.16
C PRO A 52 55.59 -36.58 7.03
N GLU A 53 56.36 -35.98 7.94
CA GLU A 53 56.79 -34.59 8.01
C GLU A 53 57.76 -34.22 6.87
N ASN A 54 57.79 -32.94 6.46
CA ASN A 54 59.02 -32.15 6.31
C ASN A 54 58.72 -30.65 6.03
N VAL A 55 58.98 -29.78 7.04
CA VAL A 55 60.03 -28.70 7.09
C VAL A 55 59.93 -27.49 6.10
N PRO A 56 60.31 -26.22 6.43
CA PRO A 56 60.28 -25.44 7.69
C PRO A 56 60.15 -23.87 7.60
N ASN A 57 59.92 -23.25 8.78
CA ASN A 57 60.52 -22.03 9.41
C ASN A 57 60.45 -20.55 8.94
N HIS A 58 60.03 -19.75 9.95
CA HIS A 58 60.46 -18.41 10.47
C HIS A 58 60.12 -17.13 9.68
N SER A 59 59.77 -15.98 10.31
CA SER A 59 60.05 -15.49 11.69
C SER A 59 59.00 -14.50 12.26
N ASP A 60 58.72 -14.68 13.55
CA ASP A 60 58.59 -13.73 14.68
C ASP A 60 58.24 -12.24 14.49
N ASN A 61 57.16 -11.82 15.17
CA ASN A 61 57.24 -10.81 16.24
C ASN A 61 55.94 -10.80 17.08
N LYS A 62 56.10 -10.97 18.40
CA LYS A 62 55.06 -10.83 19.44
C LYS A 62 55.54 -9.73 20.40
N PRO A 63 54.64 -8.87 20.91
CA PRO A 63 54.27 -8.95 22.33
C PRO A 63 52.79 -8.50 22.52
N GLU A 64 52.05 -8.62 23.62
CA GLU A 64 52.10 -9.18 24.97
C GLU A 64 50.63 -9.12 25.45
N ILE A 65 50.19 -10.05 26.30
CA ILE A 65 48.92 -9.90 27.04
C ILE A 65 49.29 -9.41 28.44
N PRO A 66 48.63 -8.36 28.97
CA PRO A 66 48.09 -8.55 30.31
C PRO A 66 46.72 -7.88 30.57
N LYS A 67 45.84 -8.72 31.16
CA LYS A 67 44.91 -8.47 32.27
C LYS A 67 43.67 -7.56 32.04
N THR A 68 42.53 -8.19 32.29
CA THR A 68 41.24 -7.59 32.65
C THR A 68 41.34 -6.59 33.81
N PRO A 69 40.53 -5.52 33.76
CA PRO A 69 39.91 -4.97 34.95
C PRO A 69 38.37 -4.94 34.89
N ASN A 70 37.80 -5.11 36.08
CA ASN A 70 36.40 -4.97 36.48
C ASN A 70 35.81 -3.56 36.24
N ASN A 71 34.49 -3.56 36.03
CA ASN A 71 33.43 -2.61 36.41
C ASN A 71 33.71 -1.11 36.69
N ASN A 72 32.72 -0.33 36.20
CA ASN A 72 32.27 0.99 36.66
C ASN A 72 33.12 2.21 36.28
N THR A 73 32.78 2.82 35.13
CA THR A 73 32.58 4.28 35.00
C THR A 73 31.94 4.60 33.66
N LEU A 74 30.63 4.86 33.66
CA LEU A 74 29.94 5.51 32.54
C LEU A 74 30.38 6.97 32.50
N ASN A 75 31.09 7.35 31.44
CA ASN A 75 31.37 8.74 31.12
C ASN A 75 30.25 9.23 30.18
N PRO A 76 29.36 10.15 30.60
CA PRO A 76 28.24 10.62 29.79
C PRO A 76 28.72 11.78 28.93
N ASN A 77 29.42 11.51 27.83
CA ASN A 77 29.63 12.45 26.72
C ASN A 77 30.41 11.77 25.60
N ASN A 78 29.70 10.95 24.82
CA ASN A 78 30.03 10.66 23.43
C ASN A 78 28.84 9.95 22.77
N GLN A 79 27.70 10.65 22.68
CA GLN A 79 26.72 10.36 21.65
C GLN A 79 27.23 10.98 20.35
N ASN A 80 28.12 10.27 19.66
CA ASN A 80 28.41 10.58 18.28
C ASN A 80 27.16 10.26 17.45
N ASN A 81 26.56 11.34 16.94
CA ASN A 81 25.62 11.34 15.83
C ASN A 81 26.20 10.49 14.69
N HIS A 82 25.71 9.25 14.54
CA HIS A 82 25.78 8.60 13.25
C HIS A 82 24.73 9.23 12.36
N SER A 83 25.23 10.06 11.47
CA SER A 83 24.57 10.73 10.37
C SER A 83 23.63 9.80 9.61
N ASP A 84 22.34 10.16 9.65
CA ASP A 84 21.33 9.81 8.65
C ASP A 84 21.86 10.21 7.26
N HIS A 85 22.43 9.27 6.51
CA HIS A 85 22.65 9.42 5.07
C HIS A 85 21.38 8.97 4.32
N GLN A 86 20.29 9.67 4.57
CA GLN A 86 19.32 9.98 3.52
C GLN A 86 19.47 11.47 3.25
N SER A 87 19.39 11.89 2.00
CA SER A 87 19.44 13.30 1.61
C SER A 87 18.43 14.12 2.42
N ASN A 88 18.87 14.67 3.55
CA ASN A 88 18.15 15.71 4.27
C ASN A 88 18.25 16.95 3.39
N PRO A 89 17.15 17.51 2.86
CA PRO A 89 17.12 18.95 2.67
C PRO A 89 17.57 19.57 4.00
N ASN A 90 18.48 20.53 3.95
CA ASN A 90 18.83 21.33 5.12
C ASN A 90 17.55 21.97 5.68
N TYR A 91 16.85 21.30 6.60
CA TYR A 91 15.65 21.84 7.22
C TYR A 91 16.10 22.79 8.31
N THR A 92 15.98 24.08 8.03
CA THR A 92 16.10 25.11 9.06
C THR A 92 14.81 25.07 9.87
N ILE A 93 14.87 24.45 11.06
CA ILE A 93 13.77 24.51 12.02
C ILE A 93 13.56 26.00 12.38
N PRO A 94 12.35 26.57 12.24
CA PRO A 94 12.11 27.96 12.58
C PRO A 94 12.54 28.27 14.03
N ASN A 95 13.19 29.41 14.25
CA ASN A 95 13.73 29.84 15.55
C ASN A 95 12.67 30.00 16.66
N ASN A 96 11.37 29.95 16.33
CA ASN A 96 10.26 30.09 17.26
C ASN A 96 9.77 28.77 17.87
N ILE A 97 10.33 27.61 17.50
CA ILE A 97 10.01 26.34 18.16
C ILE A 97 10.86 26.23 19.42
N THR A 98 10.22 26.24 20.59
CA THR A 98 10.86 25.95 21.87
C THR A 98 11.66 24.66 21.72
N LYS A 99 12.99 24.70 21.87
CA LYS A 99 13.81 23.48 21.86
C LYS A 99 13.48 22.66 23.11
N LEU A 100 12.52 21.76 22.98
CA LEU A 100 12.20 20.76 23.99
C LEU A 100 13.45 19.91 24.26
N VAL A 101 13.70 19.59 25.53
CA VAL A 101 14.90 18.84 25.97
C VAL A 101 14.46 17.46 26.45
N TYR A 102 14.97 16.43 25.78
CA TYR A 102 14.59 15.04 26.04
C TYR A 102 15.64 14.31 26.87
N GLU A 103 15.23 13.77 28.03
CA GLU A 103 16.07 12.89 28.84
C GLU A 103 16.09 11.47 28.23
N PRO A 104 17.26 10.81 28.05
CA PRO A 104 17.38 9.58 27.26
C PRO A 104 16.51 8.39 27.66
N ASN A 105 16.15 8.26 28.95
CA ASN A 105 15.40 7.11 29.48
C ASN A 105 14.04 7.51 30.07
N LYS A 106 13.55 8.70 29.75
CA LYS A 106 12.30 9.24 30.29
C LYS A 106 11.19 9.19 29.24
N ILE A 107 10.05 8.64 29.63
CA ILE A 107 8.81 8.75 28.87
C ILE A 107 8.04 9.97 29.37
N TYR A 108 7.69 10.87 28.46
CA TYR A 108 6.88 12.06 28.73
C TYR A 108 5.40 11.73 28.57
N ASP A 109 4.53 12.32 29.40
CA ASP A 109 3.08 12.08 29.34
C ASP A 109 2.30 13.41 29.23
N PRO A 110 1.21 13.48 28.44
CA PRO A 110 0.48 14.73 28.21
C PRO A 110 -0.06 15.41 29.47
N GLU A 111 -0.42 14.65 30.52
CA GLU A 111 -0.96 15.24 31.76
C GLU A 111 0.14 15.91 32.60
N LYS A 112 1.36 15.35 32.55
CA LYS A 112 2.50 15.81 33.35
C LYS A 112 3.41 16.78 32.60
N ASN A 113 3.43 16.69 31.28
CA ASN A 113 4.33 17.42 30.39
C ASN A 113 3.57 17.99 29.16
N PRO A 114 2.50 18.78 29.36
CA PRO A 114 1.61 19.21 28.28
C PRO A 114 2.32 19.97 27.15
N GLU A 115 3.39 20.72 27.47
CA GLU A 115 4.20 21.48 26.53
C GLU A 115 4.85 20.62 25.43
N TYR A 116 5.06 19.33 25.68
CA TYR A 116 5.63 18.38 24.72
C TYR A 116 4.61 17.85 23.69
N PHE A 117 3.33 18.22 23.84
CA PHE A 117 2.21 17.68 23.05
C PHE A 117 1.31 18.76 22.42
N ILE A 118 1.81 19.98 22.26
CA ILE A 118 1.08 21.09 21.62
C ILE A 118 1.62 21.35 20.21
N ASP A 119 0.73 21.23 19.22
CA ASP A 119 1.03 21.45 17.80
C ASP A 119 0.24 22.63 17.19
N SER A 120 -0.70 23.22 17.92
CA SER A 120 -1.54 24.32 17.42
C SER A 120 -0.75 25.62 17.36
N HIS A 121 -0.91 26.36 16.26
CA HIS A 121 -0.33 27.69 16.03
C HIS A 121 1.21 27.71 16.15
N LEU A 122 1.86 26.67 15.60
CA LEU A 122 3.29 26.40 15.77
C LEU A 122 4.17 27.05 14.69
N PHE A 123 3.68 27.20 13.46
CA PHE A 123 4.53 27.55 12.31
C PHE A 123 4.06 28.81 11.59
N SER A 124 5.03 29.57 11.05
CA SER A 124 4.72 30.68 10.16
C SER A 124 4.04 30.23 8.87
N SER A 125 3.25 31.12 8.25
CA SER A 125 2.64 30.86 6.94
C SER A 125 3.69 30.54 5.88
N ASP A 126 4.84 31.22 5.88
CA ASP A 126 5.91 30.96 4.90
C ASP A 126 6.49 29.56 5.05
N PHE A 127 6.67 29.08 6.29
CA PHE A 127 7.11 27.70 6.51
C PHE A 127 6.08 26.70 6.00
N LEU A 128 4.80 26.90 6.34
CA LEU A 128 3.72 25.98 5.95
C LEU A 128 3.55 25.91 4.42
N LEU A 129 3.50 27.04 3.74
CA LEU A 129 3.20 27.08 2.29
C LEU A 129 4.38 26.66 1.41
N ASN A 130 5.61 26.65 1.94
CA ASN A 130 6.82 26.26 1.20
C ASN A 130 7.32 24.85 1.52
N ASN A 131 6.65 24.12 2.42
CA ASN A 131 7.05 22.78 2.82
C ASN A 131 5.97 21.74 2.54
N SER A 132 6.40 20.50 2.35
CA SER A 132 5.48 19.36 2.25
C SER A 132 4.76 19.11 3.56
N ALA A 133 3.58 18.47 3.49
CA ALA A 133 2.91 17.97 4.69
C ALA A 133 3.82 16.99 5.45
N TYR A 134 4.63 16.19 4.76
CA TYR A 134 5.60 15.30 5.38
C TYR A 134 6.62 16.05 6.25
N THR A 135 7.18 17.14 5.74
CA THR A 135 8.15 18.00 6.46
C THR A 135 7.48 18.68 7.66
N ILE A 136 6.30 19.27 7.46
CA ILE A 136 5.57 19.98 8.53
C ILE A 136 5.29 19.04 9.69
N THR A 137 4.77 17.84 9.39
CA THR A 137 4.37 16.87 10.41
C THR A 137 5.54 16.31 11.21
N ARG A 138 6.73 16.21 10.61
CA ARG A 138 7.95 15.81 11.30
C ARG A 138 8.64 16.92 12.09
N SER A 139 8.12 18.14 11.98
CA SER A 139 8.63 19.31 12.70
C SER A 139 7.78 19.65 13.93
N THR A 140 6.76 18.84 14.26
CA THR A 140 5.86 19.12 15.38
C THR A 140 6.36 18.56 16.71
N ASN A 141 5.94 19.18 17.81
CA ASN A 141 6.31 18.75 19.15
C ASN A 141 5.82 17.33 19.44
N LYS A 142 4.57 17.01 19.06
CA LYS A 142 4.02 15.67 19.23
C LYS A 142 4.84 14.60 18.52
N PHE A 143 5.27 14.86 17.28
CA PHE A 143 6.08 13.90 16.52
C PHE A 143 7.40 13.61 17.22
N HIS A 144 8.14 14.66 17.61
CA HIS A 144 9.43 14.50 18.29
C HIS A 144 9.29 13.77 19.62
N THR A 145 8.31 14.15 20.43
CA THR A 145 8.04 13.51 21.72
C THR A 145 7.60 12.06 21.57
N ALA A 146 6.75 11.75 20.61
CA ALA A 146 6.29 10.39 20.36
C ALA A 146 7.42 9.50 19.84
N LYS A 147 8.25 9.98 18.91
CA LYS A 147 9.44 9.26 18.44
C LYS A 147 10.42 8.97 19.58
N HIS A 148 10.66 9.95 20.45
CA HIS A 148 11.48 9.76 21.66
C HIS A 148 10.87 8.69 22.57
N ASN A 149 9.62 8.86 22.97
CA ASN A 149 8.91 7.92 23.84
C ASN A 149 8.88 6.50 23.26
N MET A 150 8.65 6.34 21.96
CA MET A 150 8.67 5.05 21.27
C MET A 150 10.04 4.39 21.36
N ASN A 151 11.12 5.13 21.10
CA ASN A 151 12.48 4.60 21.18
C ASN A 151 12.85 4.15 22.60
N VAL A 152 12.41 4.89 23.62
CA VAL A 152 12.59 4.48 25.03
C VAL A 152 11.77 3.22 25.30
N PHE A 153 10.48 3.25 24.97
CA PHE A 153 9.55 2.15 25.17
C PHE A 153 10.04 0.84 24.54
N LEU A 154 10.51 0.85 23.29
CA LEU A 154 10.97 -0.37 22.62
C LEU A 154 12.22 -0.96 23.30
N LYS A 155 13.10 -0.12 23.87
CA LYS A 155 14.34 -0.58 24.51
C LYS A 155 14.17 -1.02 25.97
N THR A 156 13.20 -0.46 26.67
CA THR A 156 12.99 -0.73 28.10
C THR A 156 11.73 -1.54 28.39
N GLY A 157 10.78 -1.59 27.46
CA GLY A 157 9.56 -2.38 27.52
C GLY A 157 8.86 -2.40 28.89
N ASN A 158 8.26 -3.55 29.21
CA ASN A 158 7.79 -3.84 30.56
C ASN A 158 8.93 -4.45 31.38
N TYR A 159 9.11 -4.01 32.62
CA TYR A 159 10.15 -4.51 33.54
C TYR A 159 11.61 -4.27 33.09
N ASN A 160 11.86 -3.22 32.30
CA ASN A 160 13.20 -2.83 31.85
C ASN A 160 13.87 -3.84 30.88
N ASN A 161 13.07 -4.59 30.11
CA ASN A 161 13.54 -5.47 29.04
C ASN A 161 13.11 -4.91 27.67
N PRO A 162 13.94 -5.04 26.62
CA PRO A 162 13.53 -4.71 25.26
C PRO A 162 12.25 -5.43 24.84
N VAL A 163 11.43 -4.74 24.05
CA VAL A 163 10.19 -5.30 23.50
C VAL A 163 10.54 -6.38 22.46
N ASP A 164 9.84 -7.51 22.53
CA ASP A 164 9.90 -8.55 21.51
C ASP A 164 8.47 -9.02 21.17
N PHE A 165 7.95 -8.59 20.02
CA PHE A 165 6.65 -9.01 19.50
C PHE A 165 6.64 -10.41 18.89
N ARG A 166 7.80 -11.05 18.75
CA ARG A 166 7.93 -12.45 18.34
C ARG A 166 7.84 -13.41 19.53
N SER A 167 7.87 -12.89 20.76
CA SER A 167 7.59 -13.62 21.99
C SER A 167 6.08 -13.86 22.19
N VAL A 168 5.69 -14.37 23.37
CA VAL A 168 4.27 -14.61 23.67
C VAL A 168 3.51 -13.28 23.69
N TYR A 169 2.37 -13.23 22.98
CA TYR A 169 1.52 -12.05 22.89
C TYR A 169 1.22 -11.44 24.28
N ASN A 170 1.44 -10.13 24.41
CA ASN A 170 1.20 -9.37 25.63
C ASN A 170 0.41 -8.09 25.30
N SER A 171 -0.85 -8.03 25.77
CA SER A 171 -1.76 -6.91 25.47
C SER A 171 -1.27 -5.56 26.00
N ASN A 172 -0.53 -5.52 27.12
CA ASN A 172 -0.01 -4.26 27.67
C ASN A 172 1.10 -3.69 26.79
N THR A 173 1.98 -4.56 26.29
CA THR A 173 3.07 -4.18 25.37
C THR A 173 2.51 -3.69 24.04
N ASP A 174 1.54 -4.43 23.51
CA ASP A 174 0.86 -4.08 22.26
C ASP A 174 0.07 -2.76 22.36
N ASN A 175 -0.72 -2.56 23.43
CA ASN A 175 -1.39 -1.28 23.68
C ASN A 175 -0.40 -0.12 23.90
N GLY A 176 0.72 -0.37 24.59
CA GLY A 176 1.79 0.61 24.81
C GLY A 176 2.41 1.08 23.51
N PHE A 177 2.67 0.15 22.58
CA PHE A 177 3.17 0.47 21.25
C PHE A 177 2.22 1.41 20.50
N TRP A 178 0.94 1.06 20.42
CA TRP A 178 -0.05 1.89 19.71
C TRP A 178 -0.28 3.25 20.37
N LYS A 179 -0.13 3.37 21.70
CA LYS A 179 -0.13 4.67 22.40
C LYS A 179 0.95 5.61 21.86
N HIS A 180 2.11 5.07 21.49
CA HIS A 180 3.27 5.84 21.04
C HIS A 180 3.34 6.06 19.52
N THR A 181 2.72 5.20 18.69
CA THR A 181 2.72 5.39 17.22
C THR A 181 1.75 6.47 16.72
N LYS A 182 0.69 6.77 17.48
CA LYS A 182 -0.44 7.62 17.06
C LYS A 182 -0.07 9.05 16.67
N ASP A 183 1.13 9.51 17.01
CA ASP A 183 1.66 10.82 16.66
C ASP A 183 2.92 10.74 15.76
N ILE A 184 3.37 9.52 15.41
CA ILE A 184 4.52 9.27 14.53
C ILE A 184 4.05 9.01 13.09
N GLY A 185 3.00 8.20 12.94
CA GLY A 185 2.38 7.89 11.64
C GLY A 185 3.12 6.84 10.80
N TRP A 186 4.21 6.26 11.31
CA TRP A 186 4.92 5.16 10.67
C TRP A 186 5.61 4.24 11.69
N TYR A 187 5.91 3.00 11.28
CA TYR A 187 6.70 2.02 12.02
C TYR A 187 7.34 1.00 11.05
N GLY A 188 8.10 0.04 11.59
CA GLY A 188 8.66 -1.10 10.85
C GLY A 188 10.18 -1.10 10.68
N ASP A 189 10.79 0.08 10.89
CA ASP A 189 12.25 0.29 10.82
C ASP A 189 12.86 0.71 12.15
N PHE A 190 12.10 0.65 13.25
CA PHE A 190 12.64 0.86 14.58
C PHE A 190 13.61 -0.27 14.96
N GLY A 191 14.78 0.09 15.48
CA GLY A 191 15.85 -0.85 15.83
C GLY A 191 17.14 -0.55 15.07
N ASN A 192 18.28 -0.83 15.70
CA ASN A 192 19.60 -0.60 15.13
C ASN A 192 20.15 -1.84 14.41
N SER A 193 19.77 -3.05 14.85
CA SER A 193 20.14 -4.31 14.19
C SER A 193 18.98 -4.92 13.40
N LYS A 194 19.27 -5.94 12.57
CA LYS A 194 18.22 -6.68 11.85
C LYS A 194 17.30 -7.42 12.81
N GLU A 195 17.87 -7.97 13.88
CA GLU A 195 17.17 -8.68 14.94
C GLU A 195 16.25 -7.71 15.70
N GLU A 196 16.76 -6.56 16.15
CA GLU A 196 15.95 -5.55 16.82
C GLU A 196 14.79 -5.06 15.94
N LYS A 197 15.03 -4.85 14.64
CA LYS A 197 13.96 -4.47 13.70
C LYS A 197 12.87 -5.54 13.59
N ILE A 198 13.23 -6.82 13.68
CA ILE A 198 12.27 -7.93 13.65
C ILE A 198 11.52 -8.02 14.99
N ASP A 199 12.22 -7.89 16.10
CA ASP A 199 11.65 -8.03 17.45
C ASP A 199 10.71 -6.86 17.78
N PHE A 200 11.06 -5.64 17.37
CA PHE A 200 10.24 -4.43 17.56
C PHE A 200 9.07 -4.31 16.57
N TYR A 201 8.99 -5.18 15.55
CA TYR A 201 7.91 -5.15 14.58
C TYR A 201 6.62 -5.72 15.15
N ASN A 202 5.57 -4.90 15.24
CA ASN A 202 4.22 -5.33 15.58
C ASN A 202 3.43 -5.63 14.29
N ASP A 203 2.97 -6.86 14.11
CA ASP A 203 2.18 -7.30 12.97
C ASP A 203 0.67 -7.11 13.17
N ASN A 204 0.23 -6.77 14.38
CA ASN A 204 -1.13 -6.30 14.61
C ASN A 204 -1.33 -4.90 14.01
N ILE A 205 -2.57 -4.45 13.93
CA ILE A 205 -2.93 -3.09 13.54
C ILE A 205 -4.04 -2.57 14.45
N SER A 206 -3.84 -1.36 15.00
CA SER A 206 -4.84 -0.69 15.83
C SER A 206 -5.22 0.67 15.26
N VAL A 207 -6.52 0.91 15.07
CA VAL A 207 -7.05 2.25 14.73
C VAL A 207 -6.69 3.30 15.79
N ASP A 208 -6.53 2.89 17.05
CA ASP A 208 -6.17 3.81 18.14
C ASP A 208 -4.69 4.24 18.07
N GLY A 209 -3.87 3.48 17.34
CA GLY A 209 -2.45 3.79 17.07
C GLY A 209 -2.18 4.47 15.74
N MET A 210 -3.23 4.76 14.95
CA MET A 210 -3.13 5.50 13.69
C MET A 210 -3.17 7.01 13.93
N VAL A 211 -2.34 7.77 13.21
CA VAL A 211 -2.42 9.24 13.26
C VAL A 211 -3.78 9.72 12.76
N LYS A 212 -4.22 10.84 13.32
CA LYS A 212 -5.47 11.51 12.94
C LYS A 212 -5.20 12.99 12.70
N GLN A 213 -5.81 13.53 11.65
CA GLN A 213 -5.73 14.96 11.34
C GLN A 213 -6.26 15.82 12.49
N ALA A 214 -5.59 16.96 12.71
CA ALA A 214 -6.00 17.98 13.66
C ALA A 214 -6.57 19.19 12.92
N TYR A 215 -7.60 19.80 13.52
CA TYR A 215 -8.35 20.90 12.93
C TYR A 215 -8.54 22.03 13.94
N LEU A 216 -8.91 23.21 13.46
CA LEU A 216 -9.39 24.28 14.32
C LEU A 216 -10.65 23.85 15.09
N LYS A 217 -10.91 24.53 16.21
CA LYS A 217 -12.16 24.36 16.97
C LYS A 217 -13.34 24.91 16.16
N ASN A 218 -14.49 24.27 16.29
CA ASN A 218 -15.76 24.73 15.71
C ASN A 218 -16.30 25.95 16.46
N PHE A 219 -17.22 26.68 15.81
CA PHE A 219 -17.99 27.78 16.43
C PHE A 219 -19.49 27.61 16.17
N GLU A 220 -20.30 28.14 17.07
CA GLU A 220 -21.76 28.15 16.93
C GLU A 220 -22.25 29.37 16.14
N VAL A 221 -23.39 29.24 15.47
CA VAL A 221 -24.01 30.33 14.67
C VAL A 221 -24.21 31.61 15.48
N LYS A 222 -24.53 31.49 16.78
CA LYS A 222 -24.71 32.65 17.67
C LYS A 222 -23.43 33.48 17.86
N GLU A 223 -22.24 32.88 17.67
CA GLU A 223 -20.96 33.59 17.75
C GLU A 223 -20.74 34.53 16.56
N ILE A 224 -21.53 34.38 15.48
CA ILE A 224 -21.43 35.19 14.26
C ILE A 224 -22.13 36.56 14.41
N GLY A 225 -23.13 36.70 15.28
CA GLY A 225 -24.14 37.77 15.22
C GLY A 225 -23.65 39.23 15.13
N SER A 226 -22.50 39.57 15.73
CA SER A 226 -21.92 40.93 15.69
C SER A 226 -20.59 41.00 14.91
N SER A 227 -20.36 40.05 14.01
CA SER A 227 -19.08 39.92 13.30
C SER A 227 -18.94 40.93 12.16
N LYS A 228 -17.74 41.46 11.99
CA LYS A 228 -17.35 42.18 10.77
C LYS A 228 -17.14 41.17 9.64
N SER A 229 -17.50 41.54 8.41
CA SER A 229 -17.20 40.71 7.25
C SER A 229 -15.69 40.69 7.01
N LEU A 230 -15.16 39.49 6.76
CA LEU A 230 -13.80 39.26 6.32
C LEU A 230 -13.85 38.99 4.81
N ASN A 231 -13.00 39.68 4.05
CA ASN A 231 -12.96 39.59 2.59
C ASN A 231 -11.56 39.17 2.13
N PHE A 232 -11.27 37.88 2.27
CA PHE A 232 -10.01 37.27 1.86
C PHE A 232 -10.25 36.36 0.63
N ASP A 233 -9.38 36.48 -0.38
CA ASP A 233 -9.40 35.58 -1.54
C ASP A 233 -8.65 34.28 -1.22
N PHE A 234 -9.42 33.21 -1.02
CA PHE A 234 -8.88 31.89 -0.69
C PHE A 234 -8.29 31.14 -1.89
N ASN A 235 -8.53 31.56 -3.14
CA ASN A 235 -8.18 30.73 -4.30
C ASN A 235 -6.68 30.43 -4.38
N SER A 236 -5.85 31.48 -4.36
CA SER A 236 -4.39 31.33 -4.42
C SER A 236 -3.82 30.59 -3.20
N PHE A 237 -4.48 30.72 -2.05
CA PHE A 237 -4.07 30.14 -0.78
C PHE A 237 -4.36 28.64 -0.74
N ILE A 238 -5.55 28.20 -1.19
CA ILE A 238 -5.92 26.79 -1.31
C ILE A 238 -4.97 26.05 -2.26
N LEU A 239 -4.62 26.66 -3.40
CA LEU A 239 -3.73 26.02 -4.38
C LEU A 239 -2.31 25.77 -3.85
N LYS A 240 -1.88 26.52 -2.84
CA LYS A 240 -0.59 26.35 -2.16
C LYS A 240 -0.70 25.53 -0.87
N ASN A 241 -1.89 25.14 -0.45
CA ASN A 241 -2.08 24.39 0.80
C ASN A 241 -1.41 23.01 0.69
N PRO A 242 -0.39 22.70 1.53
CA PRO A 242 0.31 21.42 1.49
C PRO A 242 -0.59 20.24 1.86
N PHE A 243 -1.68 20.48 2.59
CA PHE A 243 -2.60 19.43 3.05
C PHE A 243 -3.69 19.06 2.04
N GLY A 244 -3.95 19.90 1.03
CA GLY A 244 -4.93 19.63 -0.03
C GLY A 244 -6.00 20.71 -0.21
N PHE A 245 -7.01 20.38 -1.02
CA PHE A 245 -8.00 21.32 -1.54
C PHE A 245 -9.39 21.24 -0.88
N LEU A 246 -9.54 20.45 0.18
CA LEU A 246 -10.80 20.35 0.93
C LEU A 246 -10.95 21.48 1.96
N PRO A 247 -12.20 21.83 2.35
CA PRO A 247 -12.49 22.66 3.51
C PRO A 247 -11.75 22.23 4.80
N SER A 248 -11.73 20.92 5.11
CA SER A 248 -11.00 20.39 6.27
C SER A 248 -9.49 20.63 6.17
N ASN A 249 -8.91 20.61 4.96
CA ASN A 249 -7.48 20.88 4.76
C ASN A 249 -7.14 22.36 5.04
N LEU A 250 -8.07 23.29 4.82
CA LEU A 250 -7.90 24.68 5.25
C LEU A 250 -7.92 24.81 6.77
N SER A 251 -8.86 24.14 7.43
CA SER A 251 -8.90 24.07 8.90
C SER A 251 -7.61 23.49 9.48
N GLN A 252 -7.08 22.42 8.85
CA GLN A 252 -5.80 21.82 9.23
C GLN A 252 -4.62 22.78 9.04
N LEU A 253 -4.58 23.52 7.92
CA LEU A 253 -3.53 24.52 7.67
C LEU A 253 -3.53 25.62 8.74
N PHE A 254 -4.70 26.18 9.06
CA PHE A 254 -4.81 27.21 10.08
C PHE A 254 -4.61 26.69 11.51
N TYR A 255 -4.87 25.40 11.76
CA TYR A 255 -4.52 24.77 13.04
C TYR A 255 -3.02 24.87 13.30
N TYR A 256 -2.18 24.64 12.29
CA TYR A 256 -0.73 24.72 12.43
C TYR A 256 -0.17 26.15 12.33
N MET A 257 -0.88 27.08 11.69
CA MET A 257 -0.42 28.45 11.44
C MET A 257 -0.38 29.31 12.71
N ASP A 258 0.75 29.95 12.97
CA ASP A 258 0.92 30.86 14.10
C ASP A 258 0.01 32.10 14.00
N LEU A 259 -0.29 32.70 15.15
CA LEU A 259 -1.21 33.84 15.21
C LEU A 259 -0.62 35.09 14.55
N GLU A 260 0.71 35.25 14.51
CA GLU A 260 1.37 36.38 13.85
C GLU A 260 1.14 36.35 12.33
N SER A 261 1.22 35.17 11.73
CA SER A 261 0.93 34.95 10.32
C SER A 261 -0.54 35.20 10.02
N ILE A 262 -1.46 34.78 10.90
CA ILE A 262 -2.90 35.03 10.76
C ILE A 262 -3.19 36.55 10.82
N ILE A 263 -2.55 37.29 11.73
CA ILE A 263 -2.65 38.76 11.82
C ILE A 263 -2.27 39.40 10.48
N LYS A 264 -1.12 39.00 9.91
CA LYS A 264 -0.62 39.52 8.62
C LYS A 264 -1.52 39.13 7.46
N LEU A 265 -1.98 37.88 7.43
CA LEU A 265 -2.78 37.31 6.33
C LEU A 265 -4.13 38.01 6.18
N PHE A 266 -4.82 38.26 7.29
CA PHE A 266 -6.16 38.84 7.30
C PHE A 266 -6.20 40.34 7.60
N ASN A 267 -5.05 40.95 7.87
CA ASN A 267 -4.93 42.36 8.26
C ASN A 267 -5.80 42.70 9.50
N ILE A 268 -5.79 41.81 10.51
CA ILE A 268 -6.53 41.97 11.77
C ILE A 268 -5.52 42.13 12.90
N ALA A 269 -5.48 43.30 13.53
CA ALA A 269 -4.58 43.53 14.65
C ALA A 269 -4.95 42.67 15.87
N ASN A 270 -3.93 42.14 16.57
CA ASN A 270 -4.09 41.46 17.85
C ASN A 270 -5.10 40.29 17.86
N VAL A 271 -4.95 39.32 16.95
CA VAL A 271 -5.77 38.11 16.94
C VAL A 271 -5.63 37.33 18.26
N LYS A 272 -6.76 37.00 18.87
CA LYS A 272 -6.88 36.20 20.10
C LYS A 272 -7.15 34.72 19.79
N SER A 273 -8.02 34.44 18.82
CA SER A 273 -8.35 33.08 18.42
C SER A 273 -8.87 33.01 16.99
N ILE A 274 -8.72 31.85 16.38
CA ILE A 274 -9.32 31.48 15.10
C ILE A 274 -10.08 30.14 15.29
N LYS A 275 -11.27 30.06 14.68
CA LYS A 275 -12.15 28.90 14.68
C LYS A 275 -12.65 28.65 13.26
N ALA A 276 -13.04 27.42 12.95
CA ALA A 276 -13.57 27.08 11.64
C ALA A 276 -14.69 26.04 11.72
N ASN A 277 -15.67 26.15 10.83
CA ASN A 277 -16.63 25.09 10.52
C ASN A 277 -16.40 24.66 9.07
N PHE A 278 -16.55 23.38 8.77
CA PHE A 278 -16.32 22.86 7.42
C PHE A 278 -17.24 21.68 7.10
N ASP A 279 -17.56 21.54 5.82
CA ASP A 279 -18.31 20.41 5.27
C ASP A 279 -17.65 19.98 3.95
N ASP A 280 -16.90 18.88 4.01
CA ASP A 280 -16.19 18.34 2.85
C ASP A 280 -17.12 17.64 1.84
N GLU A 281 -18.35 17.28 2.22
CA GLU A 281 -19.33 16.71 1.28
C GLU A 281 -19.93 17.79 0.39
N LYS A 282 -20.18 18.98 0.97
CA LYS A 282 -20.70 20.13 0.24
C LYS A 282 -19.60 21.01 -0.36
N GLY A 283 -18.39 20.93 0.15
CA GLY A 283 -17.32 21.85 -0.22
C GLY A 283 -17.57 23.25 0.36
N GLU A 284 -17.93 23.34 1.64
CA GLU A 284 -18.18 24.59 2.34
C GLU A 284 -17.16 24.79 3.49
N PHE A 285 -16.65 26.01 3.63
CA PHE A 285 -15.74 26.40 4.71
C PHE A 285 -16.15 27.75 5.30
N GLU A 286 -16.13 27.85 6.63
CA GLU A 286 -16.41 29.07 7.36
C GLU A 286 -15.31 29.33 8.38
N VAL A 287 -14.84 30.58 8.48
CA VAL A 287 -13.81 31.00 9.43
C VAL A 287 -14.31 32.13 10.32
N LEU A 288 -13.98 32.05 11.60
CA LEU A 288 -14.27 33.07 12.61
C LEU A 288 -12.98 33.44 13.32
N ILE A 289 -12.59 34.71 13.25
CA ILE A 289 -11.41 35.26 13.92
C ILE A 289 -11.89 36.25 14.99
N THR A 290 -11.41 36.09 16.22
CA THR A 290 -11.71 37.00 17.33
C THR A 290 -10.45 37.76 17.68
N ASP A 291 -10.51 39.09 17.73
CA ASP A 291 -9.41 39.93 18.21
C ASP A 291 -9.39 40.02 19.75
N LYS A 292 -8.34 40.62 20.32
CA LYS A 292 -8.23 40.83 21.77
C LYS A 292 -9.30 41.77 22.36
N ASN A 293 -9.99 42.56 21.53
CA ASN A 293 -11.13 43.38 21.94
C ASN A 293 -12.46 42.60 21.91
N ASN A 294 -12.41 41.31 21.60
CA ASN A 294 -13.56 40.43 21.39
C ASN A 294 -14.44 40.84 20.19
N GLN A 295 -13.89 41.58 19.22
CA GLN A 295 -14.56 41.76 17.93
C GLN A 295 -14.33 40.52 17.07
N ASN A 296 -15.42 39.98 16.53
CA ASN A 296 -15.40 38.86 15.62
C ASN A 296 -15.32 39.32 14.16
N TYR A 297 -14.64 38.53 13.33
CA TYR A 297 -14.51 38.68 11.88
C TYR A 297 -14.87 37.34 11.23
N TYR A 298 -15.73 37.35 10.21
CA TYR A 298 -16.33 36.14 9.64
C TYR A 298 -16.31 36.14 8.11
N GLN A 299 -16.01 34.98 7.52
CA GLN A 299 -16.19 34.70 6.09
C GLN A 299 -16.65 33.26 5.86
N LYS A 300 -17.59 33.09 4.92
CA LYS A 300 -17.99 31.80 4.36
C LYS A 300 -17.57 31.70 2.89
N ILE A 301 -17.03 30.55 2.51
CA ILE A 301 -16.68 30.22 1.12
C ILE A 301 -17.22 28.85 0.73
N ASP A 302 -17.47 28.70 -0.57
CA ASP A 302 -17.88 27.44 -1.20
C ASP A 302 -17.38 27.40 -2.65
N GLN A 303 -17.76 26.36 -3.42
CA GLN A 303 -17.32 26.22 -4.81
C GLN A 303 -17.89 27.30 -5.77
N SER A 304 -18.96 28.01 -5.38
CA SER A 304 -19.57 29.06 -6.21
C SER A 304 -18.76 30.37 -6.19
N ASN A 305 -18.04 30.63 -5.09
CA ASN A 305 -17.20 31.81 -4.93
C ASN A 305 -15.69 31.51 -4.85
N THR A 306 -15.29 30.26 -4.67
CA THR A 306 -13.89 29.81 -4.57
C THR A 306 -13.68 28.52 -5.37
N ASN A 307 -13.26 28.63 -6.63
CA ASN A 307 -13.20 27.51 -7.58
C ASN A 307 -12.13 26.44 -7.25
N SER A 308 -11.11 26.82 -6.50
CA SER A 308 -10.03 25.92 -6.07
C SER A 308 -10.48 25.00 -4.94
N LEU A 309 -11.56 25.34 -4.23
CA LEU A 309 -12.13 24.53 -3.16
C LEU A 309 -12.84 23.31 -3.76
N LYS A 310 -12.59 22.13 -3.20
CA LYS A 310 -13.14 20.85 -3.66
C LYS A 310 -14.01 20.20 -2.61
N LYS A 311 -14.90 19.32 -3.07
CA LYS A 311 -15.68 18.41 -2.23
C LYS A 311 -15.24 16.97 -2.46
N ASN A 312 -15.63 16.06 -1.57
CA ASN A 312 -15.26 14.64 -1.63
C ASN A 312 -15.57 14.01 -3.00
N LEU A 313 -16.73 14.35 -3.58
CA LEU A 313 -17.18 13.79 -4.86
C LEU A 313 -16.24 14.13 -6.04
N ASP A 314 -15.54 15.28 -5.99
CA ASP A 314 -14.60 15.66 -7.05
C ASP A 314 -13.41 14.69 -7.12
N PHE A 315 -12.96 14.18 -5.97
CA PHE A 315 -11.87 13.20 -5.88
C PHE A 315 -12.30 11.81 -6.35
N TYR A 316 -13.52 11.39 -6.01
CA TYR A 316 -14.07 10.13 -6.51
C TYR A 316 -14.34 10.17 -8.01
N GLN A 317 -14.82 11.30 -8.53
CA GLN A 317 -14.98 11.51 -9.97
C GLN A 317 -13.63 11.37 -10.68
N TYR A 318 -12.59 11.99 -10.14
CA TYR A 318 -11.24 11.90 -10.70
C TYR A 318 -10.72 10.45 -10.80
N ILE A 319 -10.99 9.61 -9.79
CA ILE A 319 -10.66 8.17 -9.80
C ILE A 319 -11.54 7.42 -10.80
N HIS A 320 -12.86 7.65 -10.78
CA HIS A 320 -13.84 6.99 -11.64
C HIS A 320 -13.56 7.22 -13.13
N ASP A 321 -13.17 8.43 -13.51
CA ASP A 321 -12.84 8.77 -14.91
C ASP A 321 -11.69 7.92 -15.45
N ARG A 322 -10.76 7.51 -14.58
CA ARG A 322 -9.49 6.86 -14.91
C ARG A 322 -9.45 5.36 -14.65
N SER A 323 -10.49 4.80 -14.04
CA SER A 323 -10.50 3.42 -13.56
C SER A 323 -11.66 2.61 -14.14
N PHE A 324 -11.42 1.32 -14.30
CA PHE A 324 -12.40 0.33 -14.72
C PHE A 324 -12.05 -1.03 -14.11
N SER A 325 -12.97 -1.98 -14.15
CA SER A 325 -12.71 -3.37 -13.78
C SER A 325 -12.29 -4.16 -15.02
N ILE A 326 -11.29 -5.03 -14.90
CA ILE A 326 -10.89 -6.01 -15.93
C ILE A 326 -11.17 -7.43 -15.43
N LEU A 327 -11.58 -8.33 -16.34
CA LEU A 327 -11.93 -9.71 -16.02
C LEU A 327 -11.60 -10.64 -17.19
N VAL A 328 -11.16 -11.86 -16.91
CA VAL A 328 -11.09 -12.96 -17.89
C VAL A 328 -11.46 -14.30 -17.25
N GLY A 329 -12.06 -15.18 -18.05
CA GLY A 329 -12.30 -16.57 -17.69
C GLY A 329 -11.04 -17.42 -17.87
N VAL A 330 -10.71 -18.26 -16.88
CA VAL A 330 -9.55 -19.16 -16.91
C VAL A 330 -9.93 -20.60 -16.61
N ASN A 331 -9.35 -21.54 -17.34
CA ASN A 331 -9.31 -22.95 -16.98
C ASN A 331 -7.97 -23.20 -16.27
N LYS A 332 -8.01 -23.58 -15.00
CA LYS A 332 -6.82 -23.80 -14.16
C LYS A 332 -6.87 -25.14 -13.46
N TRP A 333 -5.71 -25.61 -13.01
CA TRP A 333 -5.64 -26.79 -12.16
C TRP A 333 -5.95 -26.40 -10.71
N ASP A 334 -6.87 -27.13 -10.09
CA ASP A 334 -7.27 -26.96 -8.70
C ASP A 334 -6.77 -28.15 -7.89
N ARG A 335 -5.95 -27.85 -6.88
CA ARG A 335 -5.43 -28.83 -5.94
C ARG A 335 -6.05 -28.51 -4.59
N ASP A 336 -6.73 -29.49 -4.02
CA ASP A 336 -7.23 -29.36 -2.66
C ASP A 336 -6.05 -29.34 -1.69
N GLU A 337 -5.87 -28.21 -1.00
CA GLU A 337 -4.80 -28.00 -0.02
C GLU A 337 -4.83 -29.05 1.11
N PHE A 338 -6.02 -29.57 1.42
CA PHE A 338 -6.23 -30.61 2.43
C PHE A 338 -6.32 -32.02 1.84
N LYS A 339 -6.23 -32.15 0.50
CA LYS A 339 -6.41 -33.41 -0.25
C LYS A 339 -7.71 -34.13 0.09
N LEU A 340 -8.76 -33.38 0.43
CA LEU A 340 -10.09 -33.95 0.71
C LEU A 340 -10.85 -34.26 -0.59
N ARG A 341 -10.41 -33.68 -1.70
CA ARG A 341 -10.92 -33.92 -3.07
C ARG A 341 -9.78 -34.18 -4.05
N ASP A 342 -10.09 -34.95 -5.08
CA ASP A 342 -9.16 -35.19 -6.19
C ASP A 342 -8.85 -33.87 -6.91
N ASP A 343 -7.57 -33.71 -7.27
CA ASP A 343 -7.10 -32.65 -8.16
C ASP A 343 -7.93 -32.64 -9.46
N MET A 344 -8.40 -31.45 -9.87
CA MET A 344 -9.28 -31.32 -11.04
C MET A 344 -9.01 -30.04 -11.83
N LEU A 345 -9.50 -29.99 -13.08
CA LEU A 345 -9.59 -28.73 -13.81
C LEU A 345 -10.81 -27.95 -13.33
N SER A 346 -10.60 -26.69 -12.94
CA SER A 346 -11.66 -25.77 -12.54
C SER A 346 -11.73 -24.56 -13.45
N LYS A 347 -12.95 -24.12 -13.71
CA LYS A 347 -13.22 -22.81 -14.33
C LYS A 347 -13.25 -21.76 -13.24
N GLY A 348 -12.49 -20.69 -13.45
CA GLY A 348 -12.44 -19.54 -12.55
C GLY A 348 -12.48 -18.24 -13.33
N TYR A 349 -12.51 -17.15 -12.57
CA TYR A 349 -12.34 -15.81 -13.08
C TYR A 349 -11.13 -15.17 -12.43
N GLN A 350 -10.41 -14.37 -13.21
CA GLN A 350 -9.28 -13.58 -12.76
C GLN A 350 -9.52 -12.14 -13.19
N GLY A 351 -9.45 -11.20 -12.25
CA GLY A 351 -9.82 -9.82 -12.52
C GLY A 351 -9.79 -8.94 -11.28
N GLY A 352 -10.04 -7.66 -11.47
CA GLY A 352 -9.95 -6.63 -10.45
C GLY A 352 -9.96 -5.23 -11.05
N THR A 353 -9.68 -4.23 -10.24
CA THR A 353 -9.60 -2.83 -10.68
C THR A 353 -8.29 -2.56 -11.41
N VAL A 354 -8.38 -1.78 -12.49
CA VAL A 354 -7.26 -1.22 -13.25
C VAL A 354 -7.50 0.26 -13.49
N TRP A 355 -6.42 1.02 -13.69
CA TRP A 355 -6.52 2.44 -14.05
C TRP A 355 -5.40 2.87 -14.99
N VAL A 356 -5.66 3.91 -15.77
CA VAL A 356 -4.73 4.38 -16.81
C VAL A 356 -3.68 5.31 -16.18
N LEU A 357 -2.41 4.93 -16.34
CA LEU A 357 -1.26 5.74 -15.94
C LEU A 357 -0.92 6.80 -16.98
N ASP A 358 -0.76 6.35 -18.22
CA ASP A 358 -0.26 7.12 -19.36
C ASP A 358 -0.55 6.34 -20.66
N ARG A 359 -0.26 6.94 -21.82
CA ARG A 359 -0.32 6.31 -23.13
C ARG A 359 1.07 6.28 -23.77
N ILE A 360 1.42 5.16 -24.41
CA ILE A 360 2.60 5.07 -25.28
C ILE A 360 2.26 5.71 -26.62
N VAL A 361 3.12 6.60 -27.10
CA VAL A 361 3.01 7.17 -28.45
C VAL A 361 3.63 6.18 -29.44
N ASN A 362 2.78 5.53 -30.24
CA ASN A 362 3.19 4.47 -31.16
C ASN A 362 2.48 4.63 -32.51
N GLU A 363 3.12 5.36 -33.43
CA GLU A 363 2.53 5.68 -34.74
C GLU A 363 2.09 4.46 -35.54
N GLN A 364 2.83 3.35 -35.45
CA GLN A 364 2.50 2.14 -36.19
C GLN A 364 1.21 1.50 -35.65
N ALA A 365 1.11 1.33 -34.33
CA ALA A 365 -0.11 0.82 -33.70
C ALA A 365 -1.31 1.75 -33.95
N GLU A 366 -1.09 3.06 -33.94
CA GLU A 366 -2.12 4.05 -34.20
C GLU A 366 -2.66 4.00 -35.64
N LYS A 367 -1.79 3.75 -36.63
CA LYS A 367 -2.16 3.50 -38.04
C LYS A 367 -2.96 2.20 -38.19
N GLU A 368 -2.65 1.18 -37.40
CA GLU A 368 -3.39 -0.10 -37.34
C GLU A 368 -4.72 -0.01 -36.56
N GLY A 369 -5.09 1.19 -36.10
CA GLY A 369 -6.34 1.43 -35.38
C GLY A 369 -6.29 1.02 -33.91
N TYR A 370 -5.12 1.10 -33.27
CA TYR A 370 -4.94 0.81 -31.85
C TYR A 370 -4.41 2.01 -31.06
N TRP A 371 -4.83 2.11 -29.80
CA TRP A 371 -4.12 2.84 -28.76
C TRP A 371 -3.32 1.87 -27.90
N GLU A 372 -2.17 2.31 -27.39
CA GLU A 372 -1.33 1.51 -26.49
C GLU A 372 -1.26 2.18 -25.11
N LEU A 373 -1.93 1.57 -24.13
CA LEU A 373 -2.12 2.13 -22.80
C LEU A 373 -1.15 1.50 -21.79
N LEU A 374 -0.66 2.32 -20.87
CA LEU A 374 -0.02 1.87 -19.64
C LEU A 374 -1.07 1.84 -18.54
N LEU A 375 -1.38 0.64 -18.04
CA LEU A 375 -2.42 0.42 -17.03
C LEU A 375 -1.77 -0.07 -15.73
N ALA A 376 -2.17 0.46 -14.59
CA ALA A 376 -1.71 -0.03 -13.29
C ALA A 376 -2.75 -0.94 -12.63
N THR A 377 -2.27 -1.98 -11.96
CA THR A 377 -3.05 -2.85 -11.07
C THR A 377 -2.12 -3.60 -10.10
N ASN A 378 -2.67 -4.50 -9.27
CA ASN A 378 -1.87 -5.39 -8.44
C ASN A 378 -1.39 -6.61 -9.24
N ILE A 379 -0.28 -7.22 -8.82
CA ILE A 379 0.22 -8.46 -9.42
C ILE A 379 -0.82 -9.57 -9.31
N HIS A 380 -1.46 -9.71 -8.15
CA HIS A 380 -2.46 -10.76 -7.96
C HIS A 380 -3.73 -10.57 -8.80
N VAL A 381 -3.98 -9.37 -9.34
CA VAL A 381 -5.07 -9.13 -10.30
C VAL A 381 -4.70 -9.66 -11.69
N PHE A 382 -3.43 -9.58 -12.08
CA PHE A 382 -2.92 -9.99 -13.41
C PHE A 382 -1.84 -11.10 -13.34
N SER A 383 -1.94 -12.00 -12.37
CA SER A 383 -0.88 -12.98 -12.08
C SER A 383 -0.78 -14.07 -13.15
N PHE A 384 -1.91 -14.69 -13.51
CA PHE A 384 -2.04 -15.90 -14.34
C PHE A 384 -1.11 -17.09 -14.02
N ASN A 385 -0.27 -17.00 -12.99
CA ASN A 385 0.67 -18.04 -12.61
C ASN A 385 -0.06 -19.35 -12.25
N LYS A 386 -1.09 -19.28 -11.39
CA LYS A 386 -1.93 -20.45 -11.07
C LYS A 386 -2.68 -21.04 -12.28
N THR A 387 -2.78 -20.32 -13.39
CA THR A 387 -3.41 -20.83 -14.62
C THR A 387 -2.41 -21.53 -15.52
N PHE A 388 -1.23 -20.93 -15.74
CA PHE A 388 -0.29 -21.38 -16.78
C PHE A 388 1.01 -21.99 -16.26
N ASP A 389 1.35 -21.83 -14.98
CA ASP A 389 2.54 -22.44 -14.40
C ASP A 389 2.26 -23.90 -14.00
N LYS A 390 2.55 -24.82 -14.92
CA LYS A 390 2.44 -26.26 -14.68
C LYS A 390 3.33 -26.75 -13.51
N SER A 391 4.45 -26.05 -13.26
CA SER A 391 5.44 -26.47 -12.26
C SER A 391 4.94 -26.35 -10.82
N LEU A 392 3.90 -25.56 -10.57
CA LEU A 392 3.20 -25.54 -9.27
C LEU A 392 2.54 -26.88 -8.93
N TYR A 393 2.17 -27.64 -9.96
CA TYR A 393 1.36 -28.84 -9.82
C TYR A 393 2.18 -30.10 -10.05
N PHE A 394 3.18 -30.05 -10.95
CA PHE A 394 3.94 -31.22 -11.36
C PHE A 394 5.41 -30.91 -11.61
N ASP A 395 6.29 -31.83 -11.20
CA ASP A 395 7.69 -31.82 -11.60
C ASP A 395 7.85 -32.08 -13.11
N LYS A 396 8.94 -31.58 -13.72
CA LYS A 396 9.20 -31.66 -15.18
C LYS A 396 9.08 -33.08 -15.76
N ASN A 397 9.41 -34.10 -14.98
CA ASN A 397 9.37 -35.52 -15.38
C ASN A 397 8.34 -36.34 -14.55
N SER A 398 7.27 -35.70 -14.09
CA SER A 398 6.29 -36.33 -13.21
C SER A 398 5.55 -37.46 -13.94
N LYS A 399 5.47 -38.64 -13.30
CA LYS A 399 4.62 -39.77 -13.76
C LYS A 399 3.20 -39.72 -13.17
N ARG A 400 2.80 -38.61 -12.56
CA ARG A 400 1.46 -38.46 -11.97
C ARG A 400 0.40 -38.53 -13.06
N LYS A 401 -0.75 -39.14 -12.73
CA LYS A 401 -1.87 -39.48 -13.62
C LYS A 401 -2.45 -38.32 -14.46
N TYR A 402 -2.05 -37.08 -14.20
CA TYR A 402 -2.56 -35.89 -14.92
C TYR A 402 -1.47 -34.94 -15.42
N HIS A 403 -0.20 -35.35 -15.33
CA HIS A 403 0.90 -34.52 -15.82
C HIS A 403 0.73 -34.20 -17.31
N ASP A 404 0.46 -35.20 -18.13
CA ASP A 404 0.35 -35.03 -19.59
C ASP A 404 -1.02 -34.46 -20.02
N SER A 405 -2.00 -34.46 -19.11
CA SER A 405 -3.36 -33.95 -19.37
C SER A 405 -3.63 -32.56 -18.80
N TRP A 406 -2.63 -31.90 -18.22
CA TRP A 406 -2.76 -30.52 -17.75
C TRP A 406 -3.05 -29.56 -18.92
N LYS A 407 -4.03 -28.66 -18.74
CA LYS A 407 -4.51 -27.74 -19.78
C LYS A 407 -4.87 -26.37 -19.19
N GLY A 408 -3.87 -25.50 -19.01
CA GLY A 408 -4.11 -24.07 -18.77
C GLY A 408 -4.65 -23.39 -20.03
N SER A 409 -5.69 -22.56 -19.92
CA SER A 409 -6.23 -21.78 -21.05
C SER A 409 -7.17 -20.68 -20.58
N PHE A 410 -7.45 -19.70 -21.46
CA PHE A 410 -8.60 -18.81 -21.26
C PHE A 410 -9.90 -19.45 -21.75
N PHE A 411 -11.03 -18.90 -21.34
CA PHE A 411 -12.31 -19.15 -22.01
C PHE A 411 -13.07 -17.85 -22.19
N ASP A 412 -13.76 -17.73 -23.33
CA ASP A 412 -14.72 -16.67 -23.56
C ASP A 412 -16.04 -17.04 -22.86
N PHE A 413 -16.59 -16.15 -22.04
CA PHE A 413 -17.85 -16.37 -21.32
C PHE A 413 -19.08 -15.95 -22.14
N THR A 414 -18.88 -15.24 -23.26
CA THR A 414 -19.91 -15.04 -24.28
C THR A 414 -19.95 -16.23 -25.24
N ASN A 415 -18.81 -16.88 -25.49
CA ASN A 415 -18.70 -18.10 -26.29
C ASN A 415 -17.77 -19.14 -25.65
N TYR A 416 -18.31 -19.92 -24.71
CA TYR A 416 -17.61 -20.94 -23.92
C TYR A 416 -16.86 -22.02 -24.71
N SER A 417 -17.02 -22.07 -26.04
CA SER A 417 -16.44 -23.08 -26.92
C SER A 417 -15.11 -22.66 -27.59
N ASP A 418 -14.72 -21.39 -27.58
CA ASP A 418 -13.53 -20.90 -28.30
C ASP A 418 -12.54 -20.14 -27.36
N SER A 419 -11.53 -20.84 -26.85
CA SER A 419 -10.47 -20.24 -26.02
C SER A 419 -9.54 -19.31 -26.81
N LYS A 420 -9.37 -19.53 -28.11
CA LYS A 420 -8.40 -18.80 -28.94
C LYS A 420 -8.82 -17.37 -29.25
N LYS A 421 -10.11 -17.06 -29.07
CA LYS A 421 -10.68 -15.72 -29.26
C LYS A 421 -10.99 -15.02 -27.94
N ALA A 422 -10.51 -15.54 -26.82
CA ALA A 422 -10.75 -14.94 -25.52
C ALA A 422 -10.25 -13.48 -25.49
N GLU A 423 -11.11 -12.60 -25.00
CA GLU A 423 -10.78 -11.19 -24.71
C GLU A 423 -10.84 -10.96 -23.20
N PHE A 424 -9.97 -10.08 -22.71
CA PHE A 424 -10.17 -9.42 -21.43
C PHE A 424 -11.40 -8.54 -21.54
N MET A 425 -12.34 -8.77 -20.65
CA MET A 425 -13.52 -7.95 -20.51
C MET A 425 -13.28 -6.82 -19.56
N THR A 426 -14.02 -5.76 -19.78
CA THR A 426 -13.97 -4.60 -18.92
C THR A 426 -15.36 -4.08 -18.62
N THR A 427 -15.56 -3.53 -17.43
CA THR A 427 -16.79 -2.85 -17.05
C THR A 427 -16.50 -1.61 -16.22
N ARG A 428 -17.42 -0.65 -16.25
CA ARG A 428 -17.39 0.58 -15.45
C ARG A 428 -18.80 1.04 -15.14
N ALA A 429 -18.94 1.91 -14.13
CA ALA A 429 -20.20 2.59 -13.89
C ALA A 429 -20.52 3.55 -15.06
N LYS A 430 -21.79 3.53 -15.51
CA LYS A 430 -22.27 4.26 -16.69
C LYS A 430 -22.43 5.77 -16.48
N GLU A 431 -22.60 6.20 -15.24
CA GLU A 431 -22.73 7.62 -14.91
C GLU A 431 -21.46 8.36 -15.34
N THR A 432 -21.60 9.47 -16.07
CA THR A 432 -20.46 10.34 -16.42
C THR A 432 -20.14 11.33 -15.30
N LEU A 433 -21.16 11.75 -14.55
CA LEU A 433 -21.03 12.60 -13.37
C LEU A 433 -21.58 11.85 -12.17
N LEU A 434 -20.73 11.59 -11.18
CA LEU A 434 -21.10 10.91 -9.95
C LEU A 434 -22.07 11.78 -9.15
N LYS A 435 -23.06 11.13 -8.53
CA LYS A 435 -23.92 11.73 -7.48
C LYS A 435 -23.63 11.18 -6.08
N SER A 436 -22.83 10.12 -6.01
CA SER A 436 -22.49 9.37 -4.82
C SER A 436 -21.10 8.77 -4.98
N ASN A 437 -20.42 8.49 -3.86
CA ASN A 437 -19.20 7.70 -3.85
C ASN A 437 -19.44 6.18 -4.01
N ILE A 438 -20.71 5.77 -4.15
CA ILE A 438 -21.12 4.40 -4.40
C ILE A 438 -22.09 4.36 -5.59
N ILE A 439 -21.79 3.53 -6.59
CA ILE A 439 -22.69 3.18 -7.69
C ILE A 439 -22.76 1.66 -7.80
N SER A 440 -23.90 1.11 -7.39
CA SER A 440 -24.15 -0.33 -7.45
C SER A 440 -24.52 -0.83 -8.85
N ASN A 441 -24.52 -2.15 -9.01
CA ASN A 441 -24.99 -2.86 -10.20
C ASN A 441 -24.19 -2.59 -11.49
N VAL A 442 -22.87 -2.53 -11.39
CA VAL A 442 -21.95 -2.44 -12.52
C VAL A 442 -21.73 -3.84 -13.12
N SER A 443 -22.33 -4.10 -14.29
CA SER A 443 -22.29 -5.41 -14.95
C SER A 443 -22.18 -5.37 -16.47
N ASP A 444 -22.02 -4.19 -17.08
CA ASP A 444 -21.97 -4.06 -18.54
C ASP A 444 -20.57 -4.37 -19.08
N PHE A 445 -20.23 -5.67 -19.15
CA PHE A 445 -18.94 -6.13 -19.64
C PHE A 445 -18.82 -5.97 -21.15
N LYS A 446 -17.73 -5.34 -21.60
CA LYS A 446 -17.36 -5.23 -23.01
C LYS A 446 -16.05 -5.95 -23.28
N PRO A 447 -15.93 -6.64 -24.42
CA PRO A 447 -14.68 -7.28 -24.80
C PRO A 447 -13.73 -6.21 -25.31
N THR A 448 -12.54 -6.11 -24.71
CA THR A 448 -11.74 -4.88 -24.85
C THR A 448 -10.32 -5.14 -25.32
N PHE A 449 -9.62 -6.07 -24.68
CA PHE A 449 -8.23 -6.39 -25.02
C PHE A 449 -8.15 -7.86 -25.39
N LYS A 450 -7.46 -8.20 -26.49
CA LYS A 450 -7.26 -9.60 -26.86
C LYS A 450 -6.37 -10.30 -25.83
N ALA A 451 -6.87 -11.37 -25.19
CA ALA A 451 -6.18 -12.00 -24.06
C ALA A 451 -5.01 -12.86 -24.50
N GLU A 452 -5.27 -13.86 -25.35
CA GLU A 452 -4.24 -14.80 -25.86
C GLU A 452 -3.08 -14.07 -26.56
N GLU A 453 -3.34 -12.97 -27.28
CA GLU A 453 -2.31 -12.22 -28.00
C GLU A 453 -1.41 -11.36 -27.08
N GLN A 454 -1.86 -11.02 -25.86
CA GLN A 454 -1.21 -9.98 -25.05
C GLN A 454 -0.78 -10.43 -23.66
N TYR A 455 -1.36 -11.49 -23.08
CA TYR A 455 -1.19 -11.80 -21.65
C TYR A 455 0.28 -12.03 -21.23
N LEU A 456 1.10 -12.65 -22.08
CA LEU A 456 2.52 -12.90 -21.78
C LEU A 456 3.38 -11.63 -21.81
N THR A 457 3.03 -10.66 -22.65
CA THR A 457 3.82 -9.43 -22.85
C THR A 457 3.22 -8.22 -22.15
N ALA A 458 2.00 -8.33 -21.65
CA ALA A 458 1.32 -7.24 -20.97
C ALA A 458 2.05 -6.81 -19.69
N PRO A 459 2.52 -7.70 -18.79
CA PRO A 459 3.29 -7.29 -17.62
C PRO A 459 4.61 -6.62 -18.05
N TYR A 460 4.63 -5.29 -17.99
CA TYR A 460 5.75 -4.51 -18.49
C TYR A 460 6.71 -4.13 -17.36
N TYR A 461 6.19 -3.74 -16.20
CA TYR A 461 7.01 -3.31 -15.07
C TYR A 461 6.42 -3.72 -13.73
N THR A 462 7.29 -4.13 -12.81
CA THR A 462 7.03 -4.26 -11.38
C THR A 462 8.31 -3.85 -10.64
N PRO A 463 8.24 -3.11 -9.52
CA PRO A 463 9.44 -2.69 -8.80
C PRO A 463 10.17 -3.91 -8.25
N ARG A 464 11.50 -3.90 -8.37
CA ARG A 464 12.37 -4.96 -7.86
C ARG A 464 13.61 -4.37 -7.20
N TYR A 465 13.87 -4.77 -5.97
CA TYR A 465 15.05 -4.36 -5.21
C TYR A 465 15.43 -5.42 -4.18
N LYS A 466 16.64 -5.32 -3.65
CA LYS A 466 17.11 -6.23 -2.61
C LYS A 466 16.56 -5.82 -1.25
N VAL A 467 16.17 -6.83 -0.48
CA VAL A 467 15.57 -6.71 0.85
C VAL A 467 16.17 -7.76 1.77
N SER A 468 16.38 -7.38 3.03
CA SER A 468 16.90 -8.28 4.07
C SER A 468 16.36 -7.90 5.45
N GLY A 469 16.66 -8.72 6.46
CA GLY A 469 16.27 -8.42 7.84
C GLY A 469 14.78 -8.57 8.06
N PHE A 470 14.22 -9.68 7.58
CA PHE A 470 12.86 -10.12 7.84
C PHE A 470 12.87 -11.60 8.22
N LYS A 471 11.86 -12.01 8.99
CA LYS A 471 11.68 -13.38 9.48
C LYS A 471 10.52 -14.04 8.76
N THR A 472 10.70 -15.27 8.28
CA THR A 472 9.61 -16.04 7.66
C THR A 472 8.78 -16.77 8.71
N ASP A 473 7.49 -16.88 8.42
CA ASP A 473 6.53 -17.59 9.28
C ASP A 473 6.82 -19.10 9.32
N THR A 474 7.29 -19.67 8.22
CA THR A 474 7.70 -21.08 8.15
C THR A 474 9.12 -21.21 7.59
N PRO A 475 9.89 -22.24 7.98
CA PRO A 475 11.15 -22.57 7.32
C PRO A 475 10.97 -22.85 5.83
N TYR A 476 9.86 -23.49 5.45
CA TYR A 476 9.53 -23.81 4.06
C TYR A 476 9.43 -22.56 3.18
N ALA A 477 8.75 -21.51 3.63
CA ALA A 477 8.64 -20.26 2.89
C ALA A 477 10.02 -19.66 2.57
N GLY A 478 10.96 -19.75 3.51
CA GLY A 478 12.34 -19.31 3.34
C GLY A 478 13.11 -20.16 2.33
N LEU A 479 13.10 -21.49 2.52
CA LEU A 479 13.79 -22.43 1.64
C LEU A 479 13.33 -22.35 0.19
N VAL A 480 12.04 -22.14 -0.06
CA VAL A 480 11.49 -22.13 -1.43
C VAL A 480 11.76 -20.81 -2.15
N ASN A 481 11.78 -19.67 -1.46
CA ASN A 481 11.69 -18.36 -2.10
C ASN A 481 12.88 -17.43 -1.86
N LEU A 482 13.80 -17.74 -0.93
CA LEU A 482 14.86 -16.81 -0.53
C LEU A 482 16.25 -17.32 -0.91
N GLU A 483 17.08 -16.45 -1.48
CA GLU A 483 18.45 -16.75 -1.86
C GLU A 483 19.37 -16.97 -0.65
N ASP A 484 19.27 -16.12 0.37
CA ASP A 484 20.00 -16.27 1.62
C ASP A 484 19.01 -16.51 2.77
N PHE A 485 19.09 -17.67 3.42
CA PHE A 485 18.17 -18.04 4.48
C PHE A 485 18.85 -18.84 5.58
N ASN A 486 18.66 -18.41 6.84
CA ASN A 486 19.10 -19.16 8.01
C ASN A 486 17.91 -19.92 8.60
N GLU A 487 17.92 -21.25 8.47
CA GLU A 487 16.79 -22.10 8.88
C GLU A 487 16.49 -22.03 10.39
N ALA A 488 17.53 -21.91 11.24
CA ALA A 488 17.37 -21.88 12.69
C ALA A 488 16.68 -20.59 13.18
N THR A 489 17.07 -19.44 12.62
CA THR A 489 16.52 -18.13 13.00
C THR A 489 15.30 -17.74 12.15
N ARG A 490 15.12 -18.38 11.00
CA ARG A 490 14.16 -18.03 9.93
C ARG A 490 14.37 -16.64 9.32
N ILE A 491 15.56 -16.07 9.48
CA ILE A 491 15.90 -14.76 8.92
C ILE A 491 16.46 -14.97 7.51
N GLY A 492 16.03 -14.14 6.56
CA GLY A 492 16.52 -14.24 5.19
C GLY A 492 16.66 -12.91 4.44
N SER A 493 17.09 -13.04 3.19
CA SER A 493 17.19 -11.95 2.23
C SER A 493 16.84 -12.43 0.83
N THR A 494 16.38 -11.51 -0.01
CA THR A 494 16.13 -11.75 -1.43
C THR A 494 16.42 -10.53 -2.28
N LYS A 495 16.85 -10.75 -3.53
CA LYS A 495 16.95 -9.68 -4.55
C LYS A 495 15.61 -9.37 -5.23
N ASN A 496 14.57 -10.14 -4.90
CA ASN A 496 13.23 -10.02 -5.47
C ASN A 496 12.24 -9.35 -4.50
N GLY A 497 12.69 -8.37 -3.71
CA GLY A 497 11.78 -7.50 -2.96
C GLY A 497 11.05 -6.54 -3.89
N GLY A 498 9.80 -6.20 -3.58
CA GLY A 498 8.99 -5.32 -4.42
C GLY A 498 7.67 -4.92 -3.78
N ALA A 499 6.71 -4.56 -4.63
CA ALA A 499 5.34 -4.23 -4.26
C ALA A 499 4.37 -5.15 -4.99
N ASP A 500 3.16 -5.33 -4.45
CA ASP A 500 2.06 -5.94 -5.19
C ASP A 500 1.50 -4.93 -6.20
N PHE A 501 2.30 -4.62 -7.21
CA PHE A 501 2.05 -3.58 -8.19
C PHE A 501 2.66 -3.99 -9.52
N VAL A 502 1.87 -3.84 -10.58
CA VAL A 502 2.30 -4.08 -11.95
C VAL A 502 1.76 -3.00 -12.87
N ILE A 503 2.62 -2.57 -13.80
CA ILE A 503 2.23 -1.75 -14.94
C ILE A 503 2.12 -2.69 -16.14
N LEU A 504 0.93 -2.71 -16.71
CA LEU A 504 0.59 -3.45 -17.91
C LEU A 504 0.72 -2.55 -19.14
N ARG A 505 1.21 -3.11 -20.23
CA ARG A 505 1.22 -2.52 -21.56
C ARG A 505 0.19 -3.26 -22.42
N LEU A 506 -0.96 -2.63 -22.66
CA LEU A 506 -2.08 -3.25 -23.38
C LEU A 506 -2.53 -2.40 -24.56
N LYS A 507 -2.77 -3.04 -25.69
CA LYS A 507 -3.32 -2.45 -26.91
C LYS A 507 -4.83 -2.61 -26.97
N ILE A 508 -5.52 -1.50 -27.17
CA ILE A 508 -6.97 -1.41 -27.32
C ILE A 508 -7.31 -0.86 -28.70
N LYS A 509 -8.35 -1.41 -29.33
CA LYS A 509 -8.90 -0.84 -30.57
C LYS A 509 -9.50 0.54 -30.30
N LYS A 510 -9.25 1.52 -31.19
CA LYS A 510 -9.66 2.92 -30.95
C LYS A 510 -11.16 3.05 -30.66
N GLU A 511 -11.99 2.32 -31.40
CA GLU A 511 -13.44 2.29 -31.25
C GLU A 511 -13.92 1.70 -29.92
N LYS A 512 -13.10 0.91 -29.22
CA LYS A 512 -13.48 0.31 -27.93
C LYS A 512 -13.25 1.26 -26.73
N LEU A 513 -12.49 2.34 -26.92
CA LEU A 513 -12.07 3.23 -25.83
C LEU A 513 -13.25 3.98 -25.19
N GLU A 514 -14.21 4.44 -26.00
CA GLU A 514 -15.35 5.23 -25.53
C GLU A 514 -16.21 4.50 -24.48
N TYR A 515 -16.28 3.16 -24.56
CA TYR A 515 -17.09 2.35 -23.65
C TYR A 515 -16.47 2.21 -22.26
N ILE A 516 -15.15 2.33 -22.15
CA ILE A 516 -14.41 2.08 -20.90
C ILE A 516 -13.81 3.35 -20.32
N LEU A 517 -13.52 4.35 -21.14
CA LEU A 517 -12.81 5.57 -20.77
C LEU A 517 -13.32 6.76 -21.62
N PRO A 518 -14.62 7.12 -21.53
CA PRO A 518 -15.22 8.18 -22.33
C PRO A 518 -14.52 9.53 -22.17
N GLU A 519 -14.09 9.89 -20.96
CA GLU A 519 -13.36 11.15 -20.74
C GLU A 519 -11.99 11.17 -21.41
N LEU A 520 -11.25 10.04 -21.42
CA LEU A 520 -10.02 9.94 -22.20
C LEU A 520 -10.32 10.03 -23.69
N ASN A 521 -11.35 9.34 -24.18
CA ASN A 521 -11.72 9.35 -25.60
C ASN A 521 -11.99 10.77 -26.14
N LYS A 522 -12.51 11.68 -25.31
CA LYS A 522 -12.74 13.09 -25.69
C LYS A 522 -11.45 13.86 -25.93
N VAL A 523 -10.34 13.50 -25.27
CA VAL A 523 -9.09 14.27 -25.25
C VAL A 523 -7.90 13.53 -25.86
N ILE A 524 -8.01 12.22 -26.11
CA ILE A 524 -6.91 11.39 -26.62
C ILE A 524 -6.41 11.92 -27.98
N GLY A 525 -5.08 12.02 -28.11
CA GLY A 525 -4.42 12.59 -29.28
C GLY A 525 -4.40 14.12 -29.33
N LYS A 526 -4.98 14.83 -28.35
CA LYS A 526 -4.99 16.30 -28.27
C LYS A 526 -3.99 16.80 -27.21
N PRO A 527 -3.56 18.08 -27.26
CA PRO A 527 -2.65 18.65 -26.26
C PRO A 527 -3.13 18.50 -24.81
N GLU A 528 -4.44 18.50 -24.58
CA GLU A 528 -5.05 18.39 -23.26
C GLU A 528 -4.93 16.98 -22.64
N GLU A 529 -4.62 15.94 -23.44
CA GLU A 529 -4.48 14.55 -22.99
C GLU A 529 -3.49 14.41 -21.82
N LYS A 530 -2.39 15.17 -21.85
CA LYS A 530 -1.35 15.16 -20.82
C LYS A 530 -1.88 15.49 -19.43
N ASN A 531 -2.93 16.32 -19.35
CA ASN A 531 -3.55 16.70 -18.07
C ASN A 531 -4.53 15.62 -17.57
N TRP A 532 -5.05 14.79 -18.48
CA TRP A 532 -5.92 13.68 -18.11
C TRP A 532 -5.11 12.56 -17.44
N HIS A 533 -3.95 12.19 -17.99
CA HIS A 533 -3.10 11.14 -17.45
C HIS A 533 -2.62 11.45 -16.03
N ILE A 534 -2.72 10.47 -15.13
CA ILE A 534 -2.29 10.66 -13.75
C ILE A 534 -0.76 10.56 -13.58
N GLY A 535 -0.10 9.70 -14.36
CA GLY A 535 1.30 9.36 -14.14
C GLY A 535 1.53 8.61 -12.82
N LEU A 536 2.72 8.72 -12.24
CA LEU A 536 3.12 8.03 -11.00
C LEU A 536 3.33 9.00 -9.82
N GLY A 537 2.45 9.98 -9.69
CA GLY A 537 2.50 10.95 -8.60
C GLY A 537 3.76 11.81 -8.56
N LYS A 538 3.97 12.52 -7.44
CA LYS A 538 5.15 13.36 -7.16
C LYS A 538 6.30 12.54 -6.56
N ASN A 539 7.52 13.06 -6.68
CA ASN A 539 8.68 12.56 -5.93
C ASN A 539 8.71 13.24 -4.56
N GLU A 540 7.85 12.75 -3.66
CA GLU A 540 7.66 13.24 -2.30
C GLU A 540 7.24 12.09 -1.37
N LEU A 541 7.82 12.03 -0.17
CA LEU A 541 7.40 11.06 0.85
C LEU A 541 5.99 11.39 1.36
N PHE A 542 5.16 10.37 1.49
CA PHE A 542 3.77 10.55 1.92
C PHE A 542 3.63 10.69 3.46
N THR A 543 2.59 11.38 3.94
CA THR A 543 2.22 11.38 5.36
C THR A 543 0.74 11.06 5.52
N PRO A 544 0.33 10.19 6.47
CA PRO A 544 -1.09 9.87 6.67
C PRO A 544 -1.92 11.06 7.18
N LEU A 545 -1.28 12.19 7.49
CA LEU A 545 -1.96 13.45 7.83
C LEU A 545 -2.43 14.26 6.62
N LYS A 546 -2.16 13.84 5.38
CA LYS A 546 -2.90 14.32 4.20
C LYS A 546 -4.14 13.47 4.00
N THR A 547 -5.29 14.06 3.68
CA THR A 547 -6.52 13.28 3.46
C THR A 547 -6.34 12.37 2.25
N GLN A 548 -6.78 11.12 2.35
CA GLN A 548 -6.67 10.14 1.27
C GLN A 548 -8.04 9.80 0.71
N PHE A 549 -8.11 9.62 -0.61
CA PHE A 549 -9.26 9.08 -1.33
C PHE A 549 -8.83 7.87 -2.11
N TYR A 550 -9.57 6.78 -1.97
CA TYR A 550 -9.28 5.57 -2.72
C TYR A 550 -10.58 4.91 -3.16
N ALA A 551 -10.62 4.49 -4.42
CA ALA A 551 -11.84 3.98 -5.03
C ALA A 551 -11.53 3.01 -6.17
N GLY A 552 -12.48 2.14 -6.45
CA GLY A 552 -12.43 1.20 -7.56
C GLY A 552 -13.67 0.34 -7.59
N TYR A 553 -13.50 -0.90 -8.06
CA TYR A 553 -14.60 -1.79 -8.38
C TYR A 553 -14.59 -3.05 -7.52
N PRO A 554 -15.04 -3.02 -6.26
CA PRO A 554 -15.30 -4.23 -5.51
C PRO A 554 -16.40 -5.09 -6.15
N SER A 555 -16.28 -6.40 -5.95
CA SER A 555 -17.23 -7.41 -6.38
C SER A 555 -18.27 -7.62 -5.28
N LEU A 556 -19.53 -7.35 -5.60
CA LEU A 556 -20.65 -7.48 -4.67
C LEU A 556 -21.07 -8.94 -4.46
N LYS A 557 -21.43 -9.64 -5.55
CA LYS A 557 -21.89 -11.06 -5.58
C LYS A 557 -21.73 -11.63 -7.00
N ARG A 558 -21.83 -12.95 -7.14
CA ARG A 558 -22.12 -13.56 -8.46
C ARG A 558 -23.62 -13.56 -8.67
N ASN A 559 -24.09 -12.93 -9.75
CA ASN A 559 -25.49 -13.02 -10.15
C ASN A 559 -25.60 -13.88 -11.40
N ALA A 560 -26.57 -14.78 -11.43
CA ALA A 560 -26.94 -15.48 -12.67
C ALA A 560 -27.77 -14.53 -13.53
N ASP A 561 -27.45 -14.43 -14.82
CA ASP A 561 -28.37 -13.84 -15.79
C ASP A 561 -29.55 -14.78 -16.07
N TYR A 562 -30.52 -14.32 -16.88
CA TYR A 562 -31.70 -15.09 -17.26
C TYR A 562 -31.39 -16.42 -17.99
N ASN A 563 -30.15 -16.62 -18.46
CA ASN A 563 -29.69 -17.84 -19.12
C ASN A 563 -28.91 -18.77 -18.17
N GLY A 564 -28.87 -18.45 -16.87
CA GLY A 564 -28.12 -19.23 -15.86
C GLY A 564 -26.61 -18.99 -15.89
N ILE A 565 -26.14 -17.95 -16.59
CA ILE A 565 -24.72 -17.60 -16.66
C ILE A 565 -24.37 -16.70 -15.46
N TYR A 566 -23.52 -17.21 -14.57
CA TYR A 566 -23.05 -16.44 -13.41
C TYR A 566 -21.99 -15.42 -13.83
N GLN A 567 -22.37 -14.15 -13.83
CA GLN A 567 -21.48 -13.02 -14.02
C GLN A 567 -21.17 -12.33 -12.68
N PRO A 568 -19.93 -11.87 -12.46
CA PRO A 568 -19.62 -11.05 -11.30
C PRO A 568 -20.32 -9.71 -11.41
N LEU A 569 -21.01 -9.32 -10.34
CA LEU A 569 -21.57 -8.00 -10.18
C LEU A 569 -20.57 -7.13 -9.44
N TYR A 570 -20.25 -5.97 -10.01
CA TYR A 570 -19.40 -4.98 -9.36
C TYR A 570 -20.21 -3.78 -8.87
N GLU A 571 -19.60 -2.97 -8.03
CA GLU A 571 -20.00 -1.58 -7.81
C GLU A 571 -18.79 -0.68 -7.94
N PHE A 572 -18.99 0.58 -8.32
CA PHE A 572 -17.96 1.59 -8.04
C PHE A 572 -18.11 2.02 -6.59
N LYS A 573 -17.05 1.91 -5.79
CA LYS A 573 -17.06 2.32 -4.37
C LYS A 573 -15.79 3.12 -4.07
N GLY A 574 -15.98 4.26 -3.42
CA GLY A 574 -14.90 5.10 -2.91
C GLY A 574 -14.98 5.29 -1.41
N ASN A 575 -13.81 5.40 -0.78
CA ASN A 575 -13.67 5.73 0.62
C ASN A 575 -12.69 6.89 0.82
N LYS A 576 -12.92 7.64 1.90
CA LYS A 576 -12.10 8.76 2.36
C LYS A 576 -11.50 8.38 3.70
N SER A 577 -10.21 8.65 3.87
CA SER A 577 -9.53 8.49 5.15
C SER A 577 -8.82 9.77 5.57
N ILE A 578 -8.91 10.07 6.87
CA ILE A 578 -8.38 11.29 7.51
C ILE A 578 -7.24 10.96 8.49
N GLY A 579 -6.49 9.91 8.16
CA GLY A 579 -5.47 9.37 9.04
C GLY A 579 -4.97 8.00 8.58
N GLY A 580 -4.09 7.40 9.37
CA GLY A 580 -3.59 6.06 9.09
C GLY A 580 -2.25 5.81 9.75
N ILE A 581 -1.57 4.76 9.31
CA ILE A 581 -0.21 4.46 9.73
C ILE A 581 0.55 3.74 8.62
N ILE A 582 1.83 4.06 8.45
CA ILE A 582 2.68 3.47 7.42
C ILE A 582 3.54 2.38 8.04
N SER A 583 3.39 1.14 7.57
CA SER A 583 4.43 0.12 7.75
C SER A 583 5.48 0.33 6.66
N THR A 584 6.69 0.69 7.08
CA THR A 584 7.84 0.97 6.21
C THR A 584 8.26 -0.27 5.42
N GLN A 585 8.33 -1.41 6.11
CA GLN A 585 8.67 -2.72 5.56
C GLN A 585 8.04 -3.83 6.43
N ASN A 586 7.59 -4.93 5.81
CA ASN A 586 7.14 -6.12 6.53
C ASN A 586 8.34 -6.90 7.09
N ARG A 587 8.53 -6.86 8.41
CA ARG A 587 9.61 -7.63 9.08
C ARG A 587 9.22 -9.08 9.40
N TYR A 588 7.94 -9.41 9.30
CA TYR A 588 7.41 -10.78 9.38
C TYR A 588 6.71 -11.16 8.08
N VAL A 589 7.15 -12.26 7.45
CA VAL A 589 6.76 -12.64 6.09
C VAL A 589 6.04 -13.98 6.09
N LYS A 590 4.83 -13.99 5.55
CA LYS A 590 3.99 -15.17 5.30
C LYS A 590 4.04 -15.53 3.81
N GLU A 591 3.62 -16.74 3.47
CA GLU A 591 3.60 -17.21 2.06
C GLU A 591 2.75 -16.30 1.16
N GLY A 592 1.64 -15.75 1.67
CA GLY A 592 0.79 -14.80 0.95
C GLY A 592 1.46 -13.46 0.61
N ASN A 593 2.65 -13.16 1.14
CA ASN A 593 3.42 -11.99 0.76
C ASN A 593 4.22 -12.17 -0.53
N PHE A 594 4.30 -13.39 -1.08
CA PHE A 594 4.93 -13.63 -2.37
C PHE A 594 3.89 -13.51 -3.49
N GLN A 595 4.13 -12.59 -4.42
CA GLN A 595 3.25 -12.30 -5.54
C GLN A 595 3.96 -12.62 -6.85
N SER A 596 3.30 -13.35 -7.74
CA SER A 596 3.94 -13.93 -8.93
C SER A 596 3.24 -13.50 -10.21
N LEU A 597 4.00 -12.96 -11.16
CA LEU A 597 3.53 -12.68 -12.52
C LEU A 597 3.91 -13.84 -13.46
N TRP A 598 3.02 -14.19 -14.38
CA TRP A 598 3.32 -15.05 -15.52
C TRP A 598 3.64 -14.17 -16.73
N THR A 599 4.85 -14.30 -17.26
CA THR A 599 5.38 -13.41 -18.31
C THR A 599 6.00 -14.22 -19.45
N LYS A 600 6.20 -13.58 -20.60
CA LYS A 600 6.91 -14.19 -21.73
C LYS A 600 8.30 -14.64 -21.30
N TYR A 601 8.69 -15.83 -21.73
CA TYR A 601 10.03 -16.34 -21.49
C TYR A 601 11.10 -15.46 -22.13
N ASP A 602 12.10 -15.12 -21.34
CA ASP A 602 13.38 -14.55 -21.78
C ASP A 602 14.49 -15.29 -21.01
N GLU A 603 15.48 -15.82 -21.72
CA GLU A 603 16.49 -16.70 -21.11
C GLU A 603 17.31 -15.97 -20.02
N LYS A 604 17.67 -14.71 -20.28
CA LYS A 604 18.49 -13.92 -19.37
C LYS A 604 17.70 -13.54 -18.12
N GLU A 605 16.48 -13.06 -18.30
CA GLU A 605 15.58 -12.75 -17.19
C GLU A 605 15.21 -14.00 -16.39
N ASN A 606 14.98 -15.15 -17.04
CA ASN A 606 14.67 -16.40 -16.33
C ASN A 606 15.83 -16.83 -15.42
N LYS A 607 17.06 -16.81 -15.95
CA LYS A 607 18.26 -17.12 -15.16
C LYS A 607 18.49 -16.15 -14.00
N ASP A 608 18.01 -14.91 -14.11
CA ASP A 608 18.10 -13.93 -13.04
C ASP A 608 16.95 -14.06 -12.02
N TRP A 609 15.69 -13.93 -12.45
CA TRP A 609 14.52 -13.98 -11.57
C TRP A 609 14.36 -15.32 -10.86
N ASN A 610 14.69 -16.42 -11.54
CA ASN A 610 14.53 -17.79 -11.04
C ASN A 610 15.89 -18.45 -10.73
N SER A 611 16.91 -17.66 -10.37
CA SER A 611 18.26 -18.16 -10.08
C SER A 611 18.30 -19.11 -8.87
N HIS A 612 17.39 -18.94 -7.91
CA HIS A 612 17.36 -19.71 -6.68
C HIS A 612 17.09 -21.20 -6.94
N HIS A 613 17.87 -22.08 -6.31
CA HIS A 613 17.76 -23.54 -6.42
C HIS A 613 17.59 -24.08 -7.85
N ASP A 614 18.25 -23.44 -8.83
CA ASP A 614 18.12 -23.78 -10.25
C ASP A 614 16.66 -23.77 -10.77
N ASN A 615 15.76 -23.00 -10.12
CA ASN A 615 14.35 -22.91 -10.50
C ASN A 615 14.15 -22.48 -11.96
N TRP A 616 15.10 -21.71 -12.52
CA TRP A 616 15.13 -21.34 -13.93
C TRP A 616 15.05 -22.54 -14.87
N LYS A 617 15.54 -23.73 -14.47
CA LYS A 617 15.46 -24.96 -15.28
C LYS A 617 14.02 -25.41 -15.54
N LYS A 618 13.08 -25.07 -14.65
CA LYS A 618 11.65 -25.39 -14.78
C LYS A 618 11.01 -24.77 -16.02
N TYR A 619 11.49 -23.59 -16.42
CA TYR A 619 10.91 -22.77 -17.48
C TYR A 619 11.71 -22.82 -18.79
N THR A 620 12.70 -23.69 -18.91
CA THR A 620 13.53 -23.82 -20.13
C THR A 620 12.76 -24.28 -21.36
N GLU A 621 11.68 -25.02 -21.15
CA GLU A 621 10.80 -25.53 -22.20
C GLU A 621 9.38 -25.00 -21.99
N PRO A 622 8.61 -24.75 -23.06
CA PRO A 622 7.22 -24.32 -22.94
C PRO A 622 6.33 -25.44 -22.37
N PHE A 623 5.40 -25.08 -21.48
CA PHE A 623 4.38 -26.02 -20.96
C PHE A 623 3.21 -26.22 -21.93
N ILE A 624 2.94 -25.21 -22.77
CA ILE A 624 1.89 -25.20 -23.78
C ILE A 624 2.55 -24.87 -25.12
N LYS A 625 2.18 -25.61 -26.18
CA LYS A 625 2.70 -25.38 -27.52
C LYS A 625 2.49 -23.91 -27.93
N ASP A 626 3.53 -23.30 -28.49
CA ASP A 626 3.56 -21.91 -28.98
C ASP A 626 3.35 -20.84 -27.88
N GLN A 627 3.31 -21.22 -26.60
CA GLN A 627 3.20 -20.31 -25.45
C GLN A 627 4.33 -20.59 -24.44
N HIS A 628 5.41 -19.82 -24.53
CA HIS A 628 6.56 -19.96 -23.64
C HIS A 628 6.56 -18.85 -22.59
N GLY A 629 6.30 -19.22 -21.34
CA GLY A 629 6.27 -18.31 -20.21
C GLY A 629 7.23 -18.70 -19.09
N MET A 630 7.48 -17.73 -18.21
CA MET A 630 8.25 -17.87 -16.99
C MET A 630 7.61 -17.04 -15.87
N VAL A 631 7.89 -17.42 -14.63
CA VAL A 631 7.46 -16.63 -13.46
C VAL A 631 8.42 -15.49 -13.15
N LYS A 632 7.86 -14.37 -12.70
CA LYS A 632 8.56 -13.33 -11.94
C LYS A 632 7.87 -13.17 -10.58
N THR A 633 8.51 -13.67 -9.52
CA THR A 633 7.98 -13.59 -8.15
C THR A 633 8.65 -12.44 -7.41
N VAL A 634 7.84 -11.63 -6.72
CA VAL A 634 8.31 -10.59 -5.80
C VAL A 634 7.80 -10.85 -4.40
N LEU A 635 8.60 -10.51 -3.39
CA LEU A 635 8.19 -10.44 -2.00
C LEU A 635 7.69 -9.01 -1.70
N THR A 636 6.44 -8.87 -1.25
CA THR A 636 5.83 -7.57 -0.93
C THR A 636 6.50 -6.94 0.30
N GLN A 637 7.38 -5.98 0.05
CA GLN A 637 8.23 -5.31 1.05
C GLN A 637 8.20 -3.79 0.91
N HIS A 638 7.47 -3.27 -0.08
CA HIS A 638 7.31 -1.83 -0.23
C HIS A 638 6.41 -1.27 0.87
N SER A 639 6.60 0.02 1.20
CA SER A 639 5.86 0.62 2.31
C SER A 639 4.36 0.62 2.05
N SER A 640 3.61 0.30 3.08
CA SER A 640 2.15 0.18 3.04
C SER A 640 1.52 1.15 4.02
N LEU A 641 0.62 2.01 3.53
CA LEU A 641 -0.29 2.79 4.34
C LEU A 641 -1.50 1.94 4.71
N PHE A 642 -1.74 1.75 6.00
CA PHE A 642 -3.01 1.29 6.54
C PHE A 642 -3.88 2.50 6.84
N THR A 643 -5.00 2.62 6.13
CA THR A 643 -5.91 3.76 6.25
C THR A 643 -6.72 3.73 7.55
N ARG A 644 -7.03 4.91 8.09
CA ARG A 644 -7.93 5.01 9.24
C ARG A 644 -9.38 4.85 8.80
N ILE A 645 -10.05 3.81 9.32
CA ILE A 645 -11.49 3.62 9.27
C ILE A 645 -11.96 3.57 10.72
N GLU A 646 -12.88 4.46 11.09
CA GLU A 646 -13.34 4.55 12.48
C GLU A 646 -14.16 3.30 12.85
N LYS A 647 -14.15 2.94 14.14
CA LYS A 647 -14.92 1.78 14.65
C LYS A 647 -16.40 1.94 14.26
N ASN A 648 -17.01 0.85 13.80
CA ASN A 648 -18.39 0.79 13.28
C ASN A 648 -18.59 1.44 11.88
N GLU A 649 -17.53 1.91 11.23
CA GLU A 649 -17.57 2.39 9.85
C GLU A 649 -17.03 1.36 8.84
N ASP A 650 -16.93 0.10 9.25
CA ASP A 650 -16.35 -1.01 8.46
C ASP A 650 -17.01 -1.16 7.08
N HIS A 651 -18.29 -0.82 6.97
CA HIS A 651 -19.06 -0.82 5.72
C HIS A 651 -18.49 0.14 4.65
N LYS A 652 -17.67 1.12 5.04
CA LYS A 652 -16.98 2.05 4.13
C LYS A 652 -15.73 1.44 3.51
N ALA A 653 -15.16 0.39 4.09
CA ALA A 653 -13.95 -0.24 3.57
C ALA A 653 -14.17 -0.80 2.15
N LEU A 654 -13.12 -0.78 1.33
CA LEU A 654 -13.15 -1.50 0.06
C LEU A 654 -12.93 -2.99 0.32
N ASP A 655 -13.84 -3.82 -0.20
CA ASP A 655 -13.92 -5.26 0.01
C ASP A 655 -13.42 -6.07 -1.19
N GLY A 656 -13.72 -7.38 -1.24
CA GLY A 656 -13.20 -8.29 -2.24
C GLY A 656 -13.42 -7.81 -3.67
N GLY A 657 -12.42 -7.91 -4.55
CA GLY A 657 -12.47 -7.43 -5.93
C GLY A 657 -12.03 -5.97 -6.12
N SER A 658 -11.92 -5.19 -5.03
CA SER A 658 -11.37 -3.82 -5.07
C SER A 658 -9.85 -3.75 -5.21
N SER A 659 -9.18 -4.89 -5.27
CA SER A 659 -7.76 -4.95 -5.56
C SER A 659 -7.44 -4.20 -6.85
N GLY A 660 -6.40 -3.38 -6.80
CA GLY A 660 -5.95 -2.52 -7.87
C GLY A 660 -6.57 -1.13 -7.83
N SER A 661 -7.43 -0.83 -6.84
CA SER A 661 -8.05 0.48 -6.66
C SER A 661 -7.00 1.57 -6.52
N MET A 662 -7.25 2.70 -7.17
CA MET A 662 -6.37 3.85 -7.18
C MET A 662 -6.50 4.63 -5.88
N ALA A 663 -5.38 5.06 -5.31
CA ALA A 663 -5.36 5.93 -4.13
C ALA A 663 -4.67 7.26 -4.44
N ILE A 664 -5.36 8.36 -4.13
CA ILE A 664 -4.86 9.74 -4.26
C ILE A 664 -4.95 10.47 -2.93
N ASP A 665 -4.19 11.56 -2.80
CA ASP A 665 -4.40 12.52 -1.73
C ASP A 665 -5.39 13.63 -2.15
N SER A 666 -5.77 14.48 -1.18
CA SER A 666 -6.61 15.66 -1.39
C SER A 666 -5.98 16.78 -2.22
N SER A 667 -4.82 16.54 -2.85
CA SER A 667 -4.22 17.38 -3.90
C SER A 667 -4.28 16.72 -5.29
N PHE A 668 -5.09 15.66 -5.46
CA PHE A 668 -5.17 14.82 -6.66
C PHE A 668 -3.85 14.13 -7.04
N ASN A 669 -2.89 14.04 -6.13
CA ASN A 669 -1.64 13.33 -6.36
C ASN A 669 -1.84 11.84 -6.13
N LEU A 670 -1.37 10.99 -7.06
CA LEU A 670 -1.32 9.55 -6.84
C LEU A 670 -0.37 9.23 -5.69
N ILE A 671 -0.87 8.53 -4.68
CA ILE A 671 -0.07 8.12 -3.52
C ILE A 671 0.19 6.62 -3.51
N GLY A 672 -0.65 5.81 -4.15
CA GLY A 672 -0.51 4.37 -4.08
C GLY A 672 -1.62 3.56 -4.73
N ILE A 673 -1.61 2.27 -4.43
CA ILE A 673 -2.58 1.28 -4.92
C ILE A 673 -3.10 0.44 -3.75
N ASN A 674 -4.42 0.33 -3.61
CA ASN A 674 -5.04 -0.57 -2.64
C ASN A 674 -4.82 -2.02 -3.07
N TYR A 675 -4.30 -2.85 -2.17
CA TYR A 675 -3.99 -4.25 -2.48
C TYR A 675 -4.58 -5.25 -1.48
N LEU A 676 -5.02 -4.81 -0.30
CA LEU A 676 -5.50 -5.71 0.73
C LEU A 676 -6.52 -5.02 1.65
N LEU A 677 -7.62 -5.70 1.96
CA LEU A 677 -8.44 -5.42 3.13
C LEU A 677 -7.85 -6.19 4.31
N THR A 678 -7.42 -5.48 5.34
CA THR A 678 -6.84 -6.07 6.56
C THR A 678 -7.86 -5.98 7.68
N LYS A 679 -8.05 -7.10 8.39
CA LYS A 679 -8.81 -7.17 9.63
C LYS A 679 -7.89 -7.65 10.74
N ASP A 680 -7.84 -6.87 11.80
CA ASP A 680 -7.15 -7.21 13.03
C ASP A 680 -8.18 -7.50 14.13
N ASP A 681 -8.26 -8.76 14.56
CA ASP A 681 -9.21 -9.19 15.58
C ASP A 681 -8.79 -8.78 17.00
N LYS A 682 -7.51 -8.48 17.25
CA LYS A 682 -7.01 -8.07 18.58
C LYS A 682 -7.49 -6.67 18.95
N HIS A 683 -7.54 -5.78 17.97
CA HIS A 683 -8.01 -4.40 18.15
C HIS A 683 -9.37 -4.13 17.53
N ASN A 684 -10.02 -5.14 16.95
CA ASN A 684 -11.24 -4.98 16.16
C ASN A 684 -11.09 -3.84 15.13
N THR A 685 -10.00 -3.88 14.36
CA THR A 685 -9.64 -2.86 13.38
C THR A 685 -9.82 -3.42 11.97
N ILE A 686 -10.53 -2.68 11.12
CA ILE A 686 -10.61 -2.93 9.68
C ILE A 686 -9.95 -1.76 8.96
N THR A 687 -9.10 -2.06 7.98
CA THR A 687 -8.34 -1.06 7.25
C THR A 687 -8.03 -1.52 5.84
N ASN A 688 -7.89 -0.59 4.91
CA ASN A 688 -7.36 -0.87 3.58
C ASN A 688 -5.86 -0.60 3.57
N ALA A 689 -5.08 -1.53 3.04
CA ALA A 689 -3.66 -1.38 2.84
C ALA A 689 -3.37 -0.86 1.43
N ILE A 690 -2.67 0.25 1.36
CA ILE A 690 -2.28 0.94 0.14
C ILE A 690 -0.75 0.84 0.01
N SER A 691 -0.26 0.18 -1.03
CA SER A 691 1.17 0.19 -1.35
C SER A 691 1.53 1.55 -1.95
N LEU A 692 2.48 2.25 -1.32
CA LEU A 692 2.82 3.62 -1.68
C LEU A 692 3.62 3.68 -2.99
N MET A 693 3.54 4.79 -3.72
CA MET A 693 4.39 5.03 -4.89
C MET A 693 5.83 5.40 -4.51
N GLN A 694 5.99 6.01 -3.33
CA GLN A 694 7.26 6.29 -2.72
C GLN A 694 7.31 5.70 -1.31
N GLY A 695 8.22 4.75 -1.13
CA GLY A 695 8.46 4.08 0.13
C GLY A 695 9.27 4.91 1.12
N GLN A 696 9.22 4.53 2.40
CA GLN A 696 9.87 5.25 3.51
C GLN A 696 10.97 4.43 4.20
N SER A 697 11.31 3.25 3.65
CA SER A 697 12.36 2.39 4.20
C SER A 697 13.73 2.65 3.56
N ASP A 698 14.74 1.94 4.03
CA ASP A 698 16.05 1.88 3.40
C ASP A 698 16.04 0.84 2.27
N TYR A 699 16.37 1.27 1.06
CA TYR A 699 16.37 0.43 -0.14
C TYR A 699 17.79 0.20 -0.66
N GLU A 700 18.07 -1.03 -1.08
CA GLU A 700 19.37 -1.44 -1.62
C GLU A 700 19.37 -1.48 -3.18
N ASN A 701 20.55 -1.63 -3.78
CA ASN A 701 20.76 -1.85 -5.22
C ASN A 701 20.28 -0.73 -6.16
N GLY A 702 20.38 0.54 -5.73
CA GLY A 702 20.13 1.69 -6.61
C GLY A 702 18.65 2.01 -6.85
N PHE A 703 17.75 1.34 -6.12
CA PHE A 703 16.36 1.76 -5.96
C PHE A 703 16.30 2.83 -4.87
N ASP A 704 15.72 3.99 -5.18
CA ASP A 704 15.61 5.15 -4.28
C ASP A 704 14.33 5.13 -3.44
N GLY A 705 13.57 4.02 -3.47
CA GLY A 705 12.25 3.92 -2.87
C GLY A 705 11.13 4.50 -3.73
N ASN A 706 11.43 5.10 -4.90
CA ASN A 706 10.44 5.74 -5.75
C ASN A 706 10.17 4.96 -7.04
N ILE A 707 8.97 4.39 -7.12
CA ILE A 707 8.49 3.63 -8.29
C ILE A 707 8.50 4.49 -9.56
N ARG A 708 8.22 5.79 -9.46
CA ARG A 708 8.24 6.73 -10.60
C ARG A 708 9.63 6.83 -11.21
N THR A 709 10.65 7.02 -10.38
CA THR A 709 12.04 7.21 -10.84
C THR A 709 12.49 5.97 -11.61
N ASP A 710 12.25 4.79 -11.04
CA ASP A 710 12.65 3.52 -11.66
C ASP A 710 11.86 3.24 -12.95
N PHE A 711 10.55 3.51 -12.97
CA PHE A 711 9.75 3.33 -14.17
C PHE A 711 10.16 4.27 -15.33
N ILE A 712 10.47 5.54 -15.05
CA ILE A 712 10.96 6.48 -16.07
C ILE A 712 12.32 6.01 -16.61
N LYS A 713 13.21 5.48 -15.76
CA LYS A 713 14.48 4.88 -16.22
C LYS A 713 14.22 3.73 -17.18
N LYS A 714 13.25 2.86 -16.88
CA LYS A 714 12.85 1.77 -17.77
C LYS A 714 12.30 2.27 -19.11
N LEU A 715 11.36 3.23 -19.10
CA LEU A 715 10.82 3.81 -20.34
C LEU A 715 11.93 4.35 -21.26
N LYS A 716 12.90 5.06 -20.68
CA LYS A 716 14.06 5.59 -21.42
C LYS A 716 14.96 4.48 -21.96
N LYS A 717 15.26 3.47 -21.14
CA LYS A 717 16.08 2.31 -21.54
C LYS A 717 15.46 1.56 -22.72
N ASP A 718 14.13 1.42 -22.71
CA ASP A 718 13.39 0.70 -23.73
C ASP A 718 13.00 1.60 -24.92
N ASN A 719 13.45 2.87 -24.94
CA ASN A 719 13.14 3.88 -25.95
C ASN A 719 11.63 4.07 -26.20
N LEU A 720 10.82 4.04 -25.14
CA LEU A 720 9.38 4.24 -25.21
C LEU A 720 9.00 5.68 -24.84
N THR A 721 8.46 6.41 -25.80
CA THR A 721 7.85 7.73 -25.57
C THR A 721 6.43 7.57 -25.02
N THR A 722 6.08 8.38 -24.03
CA THR A 722 4.73 8.45 -23.48
C THR A 722 4.23 9.89 -23.41
N VAL A 723 2.93 10.11 -23.26
CA VAL A 723 2.34 11.46 -23.28
C VAL A 723 2.78 12.32 -22.08
N LYS A 724 2.89 11.72 -20.89
CA LYS A 724 3.17 12.47 -19.64
C LYS A 724 4.51 12.13 -18.98
N LEU A 725 4.83 10.84 -18.83
CA LEU A 725 5.95 10.37 -18.01
C LEU A 725 7.31 10.45 -18.72
N ASN A 726 7.35 10.17 -20.02
CA ASN A 726 8.54 10.27 -20.87
C ASN A 726 8.19 10.90 -22.23
N PRO A 727 7.79 12.18 -22.27
CA PRO A 727 7.43 12.87 -23.50
C PRO A 727 8.63 13.11 -24.42
N ASN A 728 8.35 13.27 -25.72
CA ASN A 728 9.36 13.76 -26.65
C ASN A 728 9.73 15.20 -26.24
N LYS A 729 11.02 15.55 -26.36
CA LYS A 729 11.51 16.88 -25.97
C LYS A 729 10.86 18.04 -26.75
N ASN A 730 10.14 17.75 -27.84
CA ASN A 730 9.54 18.72 -28.76
C ASN A 730 8.00 18.68 -28.78
N SER A 731 7.34 17.99 -27.84
CA SER A 731 5.86 17.81 -27.79
C SER A 731 5.21 18.42 -26.56
#